data_AF-A0AA36JEV1-F1
#
_entry.id   AF-A0AA36JEV1-F1
#
_cell.length_a   1.000
_cell.length_b   1.000
_cell.length_c   1.000
_cell.angle_alpha   90.00
_cell.angle_beta   90.00
_cell.angle_gamma   90.00
#
_symmetry.space_group_name_H-M   'P 1'
#
loop_
_entity.id
_entity.type
_entity.pdbx_description
1 polymer ?
#
loop_
_entity_poly.entity_id
_entity_poly.type
_entity_poly.pdbx_seq_one_letter_code
_entity_poly.pdbx_strand_id
1 'polypeptide(L)'
;MSLRTFRNGIAGCVDENSIVGFAVEPGERKERSGLPSLASSLDTLLELRAGAKGSEYPRPDDDQSSADASACGEEEDESVVSPGQALLAKLKAEVQVTLEEKLFPKVDEKYRCPLCPFRAFAKLTRVSQHIAKYHTVKVQFCPSGTKQVKLLLALYDEDCMRGKDGQNYLQRSSDTLRQTVAPSLLSSRTDIDKFIRIVFTAAGPVYRNLDALTDGEPLRRVRNIYYTRCFAHLVVREMLLCNAKVRAMIPRVTQEAVARNCLTTSLLPSNVKDWWPIVEDIFTSPRLSDRKDSLLQEAVQHEEFVAISIDATMRCCLSILGQCHPRAPQADRLQAAFDDAAAKRKVLTVRGRTNAVLLLHAVPSEAAEVIVTALAELPAHALAQIQFIASDSPSSALARQLRRVCPNLVMLSLDPVHLAFAWEYSTWKKRTPGSKALRAVLSKLSVRDPQATAEHWGCVYEGTAPPELTPREQAQRDRIKDGGMPLRAAKQTLHTMDYSVPFYDRMEIVKAFAALSALYPEEVAKVSPGPNRKVCELLWTATSPDRLEWYMNNIRSRHYMAFAHHSLLHVGTTSNESLHREINCWFNQTQQMHQAVLDLKLLVLQYGKLLSHNAAMYHPTSSQLNQATVLARVASLEMWTLRQWQSWCSMNMDVNGIGKASLPINLMRQEQQRQVRAARKRPASSSPNSQTHRAKRRSPFTLQRKDGVRRGGVRDASLPKNARPPVRKRPASLLP
;
A
#
# COMPACT_ATOMS: atom_id res chain seq x y z
N MET A 1 9.78 47.38 9.83
CA MET A 1 8.78 47.04 10.86
C MET A 1 9.50 46.89 12.19
N SER A 2 9.09 47.59 13.26
CA SER A 2 9.80 47.53 14.55
C SER A 2 9.49 46.22 15.30
N LEU A 3 10.47 45.69 16.04
CA LEU A 3 10.32 44.49 16.90
C LEU A 3 9.14 44.60 17.88
N ARG A 4 8.80 45.82 18.32
CA ARG A 4 7.61 46.07 19.16
C ARG A 4 6.30 45.84 18.42
N THR A 5 6.22 46.21 17.14
CA THR A 5 5.01 46.03 16.33
C THR A 5 4.76 44.55 16.02
N PHE A 6 5.83 43.77 15.82
CA PHE A 6 5.75 42.32 15.60
C PHE A 6 5.33 41.56 16.87
N ARG A 7 5.90 41.93 18.03
CA ARG A 7 5.58 41.28 19.32
C ARG A 7 4.13 41.53 19.76
N ASN A 8 3.62 42.75 19.52
CA ASN A 8 2.23 43.09 19.82
C ASN A 8 1.24 42.39 18.87
N GLY A 9 1.65 42.10 17.63
CA GLY A 9 0.84 41.31 16.70
C GLY A 9 0.70 39.83 17.09
N ILE A 10 1.73 39.25 17.71
CA ILE A 10 1.69 37.85 18.18
C ILE A 10 0.90 37.72 19.49
N ALA A 11 1.03 38.69 20.40
CA ALA A 11 0.33 38.66 21.68
C ALA A 11 -1.21 38.78 21.55
N GLY A 12 -1.71 39.30 20.43
CA GLY A 12 -3.15 39.39 20.16
C GLY A 12 -3.78 38.15 19.50
N CYS A 13 -2.99 37.13 19.12
CA CYS A 13 -3.47 36.02 18.30
C CYS A 13 -3.14 34.61 18.84
N VAL A 14 -2.53 34.50 20.02
CA VAL A 14 -2.06 33.22 20.57
C VAL A 14 -2.36 33.16 22.06
N ASP A 15 -2.90 32.02 22.54
CA ASP A 15 -3.11 31.81 23.98
C ASP A 15 -1.76 31.71 24.73
N GLU A 16 -1.74 32.10 26.00
CA GLU A 16 -0.52 32.08 26.82
C GLU A 16 0.04 30.66 27.05
N ASN A 17 -0.74 29.61 26.76
CA ASN A 17 -0.32 28.21 26.91
C ASN A 17 0.44 27.66 25.69
N SER A 18 0.47 28.40 24.58
CA SER A 18 1.04 27.94 23.31
C SER A 18 2.41 28.53 22.98
N ILE A 19 2.99 29.34 23.89
CA ILE A 19 4.29 29.98 23.67
C ILE A 19 5.39 29.18 24.38
N VAL A 20 6.21 28.47 23.60
CA VAL A 20 7.51 27.95 24.06
C VAL A 20 8.61 28.91 23.58
N GLY A 21 9.15 29.70 24.50
CA GLY A 21 10.30 30.57 24.23
C GLY A 21 11.62 29.83 24.48
N PHE A 22 12.56 29.93 23.54
CA PHE A 22 13.95 29.54 23.77
C PHE A 22 14.78 30.81 24.01
N ALA A 23 15.43 30.89 25.16
CA ALA A 23 16.47 31.87 25.42
C ALA A 23 17.82 31.17 25.23
N VAL A 24 18.66 31.71 24.35
CA VAL A 24 20.07 31.32 24.25
C VAL A 24 20.85 32.39 25.02
N GLU A 25 21.30 32.05 26.24
CA GLU A 25 22.24 32.90 26.97
C GLU A 25 23.68 32.40 26.76
N PRO A 26 24.63 33.30 26.49
CA PRO A 26 26.04 32.95 26.41
C PRO A 26 26.65 32.88 27.82
N GLY A 27 26.91 31.67 28.30
CA GLY A 27 27.94 31.34 29.29
C GLY A 27 27.77 31.82 30.74
N GLU A 28 27.48 30.89 31.65
CA GLU A 28 28.30 30.54 32.84
C GLU A 28 27.60 29.42 33.63
N ARG A 29 28.31 28.33 33.93
CA ARG A 29 27.79 27.18 34.68
C ARG A 29 27.49 27.60 36.12
N LYS A 30 26.21 27.76 36.45
CA LYS A 30 25.72 27.61 37.83
C LYS A 30 24.91 26.32 37.92
N GLU A 31 25.38 25.40 38.77
CA GLU A 31 24.67 24.18 39.13
C GLU A 31 23.29 24.54 39.70
N ARG A 32 22.24 24.31 38.90
CA ARG A 32 20.87 24.26 39.41
C ARG A 32 20.51 22.80 39.65
N SER A 33 20.43 22.44 40.91
CA SER A 33 19.85 21.19 41.42
C SER A 33 18.40 21.08 40.94
N GLY A 34 18.12 20.21 39.98
CA GLY A 34 16.76 19.98 39.47
C GLY A 34 16.66 19.48 38.03
N LEU A 35 17.76 19.33 37.30
CA LEU A 35 17.74 18.70 35.97
C LEU A 35 17.68 17.16 36.11
N PRO A 36 16.81 16.47 35.34
CA PRO A 36 16.77 15.02 35.32
C PRO A 36 18.14 14.47 34.86
N SER A 37 18.57 13.35 35.44
CA SER A 37 19.87 12.75 35.11
C SER A 37 19.97 12.42 33.62
N LEU A 38 21.18 12.39 33.09
CA LEU A 38 21.47 12.05 31.68
C LEU A 38 20.76 10.76 31.22
N ALA A 39 20.53 9.81 32.14
CA ALA A 39 19.81 8.57 31.91
C ALA A 39 18.31 8.80 31.62
N SER A 40 17.65 9.74 32.31
CA SER A 40 16.26 10.12 32.03
C SER A 40 16.13 10.87 30.70
N SER A 41 17.11 11.69 30.33
CA SER A 41 17.17 12.31 29.01
C SER A 41 17.42 11.30 27.89
N LEU A 42 18.20 10.24 28.16
CA LEU A 42 18.44 9.14 27.22
C LEU A 42 17.18 8.28 27.00
N ASP A 43 16.43 7.98 28.08
CA ASP A 43 15.13 7.29 27.99
C ASP A 43 14.12 8.12 27.19
N THR A 44 14.10 9.45 27.40
CA THR A 44 13.23 10.36 26.65
C THR A 44 13.64 10.46 25.16
N LEU A 45 14.94 10.42 24.86
CA LEU A 45 15.48 10.37 23.49
C LEU A 45 15.21 9.03 22.80
N LEU A 46 15.23 7.92 23.53
CA LEU A 46 14.82 6.60 23.04
C LEU A 46 13.30 6.56 22.78
N GLU A 47 12.48 7.21 23.60
CA GLU A 47 11.04 7.35 23.37
C GLU A 47 10.72 8.29 22.18
N LEU A 48 11.49 9.36 21.99
CA LEU A 48 11.37 10.27 20.83
C LEU A 48 11.83 9.61 19.51
N ARG A 49 12.86 8.76 19.55
CA ARG A 49 13.24 7.92 18.40
C ARG A 49 12.28 6.76 18.14
N ALA A 50 11.50 6.33 19.14
CA ALA A 50 10.55 5.22 19.07
C ALA A 50 9.08 5.66 18.96
N GLY A 51 8.82 6.89 18.48
CA GLY A 51 7.51 7.55 18.44
C GLY A 51 6.29 6.62 18.40
N ALA A 52 5.69 6.38 19.58
CA ALA A 52 4.34 5.87 19.76
C ALA A 52 3.94 5.95 21.24
N LYS A 53 3.42 7.10 21.68
CA LYS A 53 2.56 7.12 22.88
C LYS A 53 1.32 6.27 22.58
N GLY A 54 0.94 5.45 23.55
CA GLY A 54 -0.12 4.46 23.45
C GLY A 54 -1.48 5.09 23.14
N SER A 55 -2.12 4.62 22.08
CA SER A 55 -3.58 4.64 21.97
C SER A 55 -4.09 3.25 22.31
N GLU A 56 -4.96 3.17 23.31
CA GLU A 56 -5.74 1.98 23.63
C GLU A 56 -6.44 1.42 22.39
N TYR A 57 -6.52 0.10 22.32
CA TYR A 57 -7.29 -0.62 21.31
C TYR A 57 -8.79 -0.44 21.58
N PRO A 58 -9.61 -0.05 20.57
CA PRO A 58 -10.99 -0.46 20.54
C PRO A 58 -11.04 -1.96 20.20
N ARG A 59 -11.91 -2.70 20.89
CA ARG A 59 -12.26 -4.09 20.55
C ARG A 59 -12.87 -4.16 19.14
N PRO A 60 -12.68 -5.27 18.41
CA PRO A 60 -13.28 -5.44 17.10
C PRO A 60 -14.73 -5.90 17.27
N ASP A 61 -15.65 -4.95 17.38
CA ASP A 61 -17.08 -5.22 17.19
C ASP A 61 -17.55 -4.64 15.85
N ASP A 62 -18.35 -5.46 15.15
CA ASP A 62 -19.13 -5.22 13.93
C ASP A 62 -18.42 -5.21 12.54
N ASP A 63 -18.20 -6.43 12.05
CA ASP A 63 -18.63 -6.96 10.73
C ASP A 63 -18.94 -5.96 9.59
N GLN A 64 -17.96 -5.75 8.71
CA GLN A 64 -18.19 -5.61 7.27
C GLN A 64 -17.18 -6.46 6.49
N SER A 65 -17.67 -7.50 5.82
CA SER A 65 -16.90 -8.31 4.87
C SER A 65 -16.25 -7.40 3.82
N SER A 66 -14.95 -7.16 3.91
CA SER A 66 -14.20 -6.32 2.98
C SER A 66 -13.60 -7.19 1.88
N ALA A 67 -14.40 -7.42 0.85
CA ALA A 67 -13.94 -8.07 -0.36
C ALA A 67 -13.03 -7.10 -1.16
N ASP A 68 -11.75 -6.99 -0.77
CA ASP A 68 -10.68 -6.52 -1.67
C ASP A 68 -10.49 -7.48 -2.86
N ALA A 69 -11.09 -8.68 -2.77
CA ALA A 69 -11.31 -9.60 -3.88
C ALA A 69 -12.82 -9.82 -4.11
N SER A 70 -13.49 -8.89 -4.82
CA SER A 70 -14.83 -9.17 -5.32
C SER A 70 -14.75 -10.21 -6.44
N ALA A 71 -15.51 -11.30 -6.29
CA ALA A 71 -15.64 -12.39 -7.24
C ALA A 71 -15.98 -11.85 -8.64
N CYS A 72 -15.15 -12.15 -9.63
CA CYS A 72 -15.43 -11.76 -11.02
C CYS A 72 -16.14 -12.91 -11.73
N GLY A 73 -17.41 -12.73 -12.09
CA GLY A 73 -17.93 -13.32 -13.32
C GLY A 73 -17.09 -12.85 -14.52
N GLU A 74 -17.25 -13.55 -15.63
CA GLU A 74 -16.60 -13.37 -16.93
C GLU A 74 -16.60 -11.93 -17.43
N GLU A 75 -15.78 -11.69 -18.47
CA GLU A 75 -15.72 -10.47 -19.28
C GLU A 75 -17.04 -9.71 -19.24
N GLU A 76 -17.03 -8.55 -18.55
CA GLU A 76 -18.18 -7.63 -18.56
C GLU A 76 -18.29 -7.07 -19.98
N ASP A 77 -18.99 -7.81 -20.83
CA ASP A 77 -19.80 -7.27 -21.91
C ASP A 77 -20.50 -6.03 -21.35
N GLU A 78 -20.45 -4.90 -22.08
CA GLU A 78 -20.98 -3.60 -21.66
C GLU A 78 -22.36 -3.78 -20.99
N SER A 79 -22.35 -3.87 -19.66
CA SER A 79 -23.57 -4.21 -18.92
C SER A 79 -24.64 -3.18 -19.26
N VAL A 80 -25.84 -3.65 -19.59
CA VAL A 80 -26.98 -2.79 -19.91
C VAL A 80 -27.19 -1.82 -18.75
N VAL A 81 -26.78 -0.58 -18.94
CA VAL A 81 -26.94 0.50 -17.98
C VAL A 81 -28.42 0.85 -17.98
N SER A 82 -29.12 0.61 -16.86
CA SER A 82 -30.55 0.92 -16.75
C SER A 82 -30.79 2.05 -15.77
N PRO A 83 -31.36 3.19 -16.22
CA PRO A 83 -31.86 4.23 -15.34
C PRO A 83 -32.95 3.69 -14.42
N GLY A 84 -33.02 4.24 -13.20
CA GLY A 84 -34.11 3.95 -12.26
C GLY A 84 -35.44 4.53 -12.75
N GLN A 85 -36.57 4.03 -12.23
CA GLN A 85 -37.91 4.43 -12.68
C GLN A 85 -38.15 5.95 -12.58
N ALA A 86 -37.66 6.59 -11.51
CA ALA A 86 -37.78 8.03 -11.31
C ALA A 86 -37.11 8.84 -12.42
N LEU A 87 -35.89 8.44 -12.81
CA LEU A 87 -35.17 9.06 -13.91
C LEU A 87 -35.87 8.77 -15.24
N LEU A 88 -36.29 7.53 -15.51
CA LEU A 88 -37.05 7.20 -16.73
C LEU A 88 -38.34 8.03 -16.89
N ALA A 89 -39.05 8.30 -15.79
CA ALA A 89 -40.23 9.16 -15.81
C ALA A 89 -39.89 10.60 -16.23
N LYS A 90 -38.78 11.15 -15.72
CA LYS A 90 -38.28 12.47 -16.12
C LYS A 90 -37.86 12.50 -17.59
N LEU A 91 -37.20 11.45 -18.09
CA LEU A 91 -36.82 11.36 -19.52
C LEU A 91 -38.05 11.28 -20.43
N LYS A 92 -39.08 10.52 -20.02
CA LYS A 92 -40.35 10.45 -20.74
C LYS A 92 -41.03 11.82 -20.81
N ALA A 93 -41.09 12.53 -19.69
CA ALA A 93 -41.69 13.86 -19.61
C ALA A 93 -40.95 14.86 -20.53
N GLU A 94 -39.61 14.85 -20.49
CA GLU A 94 -38.77 15.69 -21.35
C GLU A 94 -39.01 15.43 -22.85
N VAL A 95 -39.13 14.17 -23.27
CA VAL A 95 -39.47 13.79 -24.65
C VAL A 95 -40.84 14.33 -25.05
N GLN A 96 -41.84 14.23 -24.16
CA GLN A 96 -43.20 14.67 -24.43
C GLN A 96 -43.28 16.19 -24.59
N VAL A 97 -42.68 16.94 -23.65
CA VAL A 97 -42.60 18.42 -23.71
C VAL A 97 -41.92 18.85 -25.01
N THR A 98 -40.81 18.20 -25.38
CA THR A 98 -40.08 18.50 -26.63
C THR A 98 -40.93 18.27 -27.88
N LEU A 99 -41.79 17.25 -27.89
CA LEU A 99 -42.71 16.97 -29.02
C LEU A 99 -43.86 17.97 -29.10
N GLU A 100 -44.32 18.50 -27.97
CA GLU A 100 -45.41 19.48 -27.87
C GLU A 100 -44.94 20.88 -28.27
N GLU A 101 -43.83 21.35 -27.70
CA GLU A 101 -43.30 22.69 -27.94
C GLU A 101 -42.72 22.86 -29.36
N LYS A 102 -42.19 21.78 -29.95
CA LYS A 102 -41.56 21.76 -31.29
C LYS A 102 -40.48 22.84 -31.48
N LEU A 103 -39.86 23.29 -30.39
CA LEU A 103 -38.77 24.25 -30.39
C LEU A 103 -37.46 23.53 -30.72
N PHE A 104 -37.12 23.46 -32.00
CA PHE A 104 -35.90 22.79 -32.47
C PHE A 104 -34.85 23.81 -32.92
N PRO A 105 -33.64 23.80 -32.32
CA PRO A 105 -32.59 24.73 -32.71
C PRO A 105 -32.15 24.48 -34.16
N LYS A 106 -32.10 25.55 -34.96
CA LYS A 106 -31.61 25.51 -36.34
C LYS A 106 -30.11 25.86 -36.34
N VAL A 107 -29.29 24.99 -36.93
CA VAL A 107 -27.84 25.18 -37.06
C VAL A 107 -27.40 24.61 -38.41
N ASP A 108 -26.57 25.35 -39.14
CA ASP A 108 -26.07 24.97 -40.48
C ASP A 108 -27.21 24.55 -41.42
N GLU A 109 -28.26 25.38 -41.47
CA GLU A 109 -29.49 25.18 -42.26
C GLU A 109 -30.31 23.92 -41.91
N LYS A 110 -29.91 23.16 -40.89
CA LYS A 110 -30.60 21.95 -40.42
C LYS A 110 -31.22 22.17 -39.04
N TYR A 111 -32.35 21.53 -38.80
CA TYR A 111 -33.00 21.46 -37.49
C TYR A 111 -32.40 20.32 -36.66
N ARG A 112 -31.87 20.63 -35.49
CA ARG A 112 -31.24 19.64 -34.60
C ARG A 112 -32.27 19.04 -33.64
N CYS A 113 -32.10 17.76 -33.33
CA CYS A 113 -32.80 17.16 -32.19
C CYS A 113 -32.14 17.68 -30.91
N PRO A 114 -32.87 18.32 -29.97
CA PRO A 114 -32.26 18.82 -28.73
C PRO A 114 -31.80 17.68 -27.82
N LEU A 115 -32.44 16.50 -27.92
CA LEU A 115 -32.23 15.32 -27.07
C LEU A 115 -31.10 14.40 -27.55
N CYS A 116 -30.68 14.53 -28.81
CA CYS A 116 -29.57 13.77 -29.38
C CYS A 116 -28.36 14.69 -29.61
N PRO A 117 -27.13 14.26 -29.26
CA PRO A 117 -25.93 15.10 -29.35
C PRO A 117 -25.72 15.71 -30.74
N PHE A 118 -25.76 14.88 -31.78
CA PHE A 118 -25.33 15.30 -33.12
C PHE A 118 -26.44 15.20 -34.20
N ARG A 119 -27.62 14.65 -33.89
CA ARG A 119 -28.67 14.42 -34.90
C ARG A 119 -29.24 15.72 -35.44
N ALA A 120 -29.17 15.91 -36.76
CA ALA A 120 -29.74 17.07 -37.44
C ALA A 120 -30.46 16.68 -38.75
N PHE A 121 -31.50 17.42 -39.10
CA PHE A 121 -32.43 17.10 -40.18
C PHE A 121 -32.73 18.34 -41.03
N ALA A 122 -32.93 18.17 -42.34
CA ALA A 122 -33.24 19.28 -43.25
C ALA A 122 -34.62 19.91 -43.02
N LYS A 123 -35.57 19.17 -42.42
CA LYS A 123 -36.95 19.63 -42.21
C LYS A 123 -37.36 19.45 -40.76
N LEU A 124 -38.10 20.42 -40.22
CA LEU A 124 -38.62 20.40 -38.86
C LEU A 124 -39.49 19.16 -38.58
N THR A 125 -40.34 18.79 -39.54
CA THR A 125 -41.21 17.60 -39.44
C THR A 125 -40.44 16.30 -39.23
N ARG A 126 -39.23 16.19 -39.79
CA ARG A 126 -38.38 15.01 -39.61
C ARG A 126 -37.78 14.91 -38.20
N VAL A 127 -37.58 16.05 -37.52
CA VAL A 127 -37.14 16.05 -36.12
C VAL A 127 -38.24 15.45 -35.23
N SER A 128 -39.47 15.93 -35.37
CA SER A 128 -40.62 15.40 -34.61
C SER A 128 -40.83 13.91 -34.88
N GLN A 129 -40.76 13.48 -36.15
CA GLN A 129 -40.85 12.06 -36.51
C GLN A 129 -39.72 11.22 -35.89
N HIS A 130 -38.50 11.75 -35.86
CA HIS A 130 -37.37 11.06 -35.22
C HIS A 130 -37.58 10.91 -33.72
N ILE A 131 -37.99 11.98 -33.02
CA ILE A 131 -38.24 11.93 -31.58
C ILE A 131 -39.33 10.90 -31.27
N ALA A 132 -40.47 10.98 -31.94
CA ALA A 132 -41.59 10.04 -31.74
C ALA A 132 -41.21 8.58 -32.03
N LYS A 133 -40.40 8.33 -33.07
CA LYS A 133 -40.04 6.97 -33.50
C LYS A 133 -38.94 6.34 -32.65
N TYR A 134 -37.93 7.12 -32.23
CA TYR A 134 -36.69 6.56 -31.68
C TYR A 134 -36.49 6.87 -30.19
N HIS A 135 -37.04 7.95 -29.65
CA HIS A 135 -36.98 8.21 -28.20
C HIS A 135 -38.10 7.44 -27.49
N THR A 136 -37.95 6.12 -27.43
CA THR A 136 -38.94 5.21 -26.86
C THR A 136 -38.42 4.51 -25.61
N VAL A 137 -39.34 3.93 -24.82
CA VAL A 137 -39.01 3.14 -23.62
C VAL A 137 -38.01 2.01 -23.93
N LYS A 138 -38.09 1.39 -25.12
CA LYS A 138 -37.22 0.28 -25.52
C LYS A 138 -35.72 0.63 -25.49
N VAL A 139 -35.38 1.89 -25.76
CA VAL A 139 -34.01 2.42 -25.73
C VAL A 139 -33.83 3.43 -24.60
N GLN A 140 -34.66 3.35 -23.55
CA GLN A 140 -34.61 4.24 -22.39
C GLN A 140 -34.68 5.73 -22.77
N PHE A 141 -35.42 6.05 -23.83
CA PHE A 141 -35.54 7.39 -24.41
C PHE A 141 -34.23 8.00 -24.93
N CYS A 142 -33.16 7.22 -25.05
CA CYS A 142 -31.83 7.67 -25.47
C CYS A 142 -31.32 6.82 -26.66
N PRO A 143 -31.72 7.14 -27.91
CA PRO A 143 -31.35 6.35 -29.07
C PRO A 143 -29.89 6.50 -29.49
N SER A 144 -29.13 7.45 -28.89
CA SER A 144 -27.75 7.74 -29.29
C SER A 144 -26.74 6.69 -28.82
N GLY A 145 -27.03 5.94 -27.75
CA GLY A 145 -26.15 4.90 -27.22
C GLY A 145 -25.93 4.97 -25.72
N THR A 146 -25.20 3.97 -25.22
CA THR A 146 -24.97 3.73 -23.79
C THR A 146 -24.11 4.82 -23.14
N LYS A 147 -23.25 5.52 -23.90
CA LYS A 147 -22.40 6.59 -23.33
C LYS A 147 -23.17 7.85 -22.98
N GLN A 148 -24.20 8.21 -23.77
CA GLN A 148 -25.11 9.28 -23.38
C GLN A 148 -25.93 8.86 -22.15
N VAL A 149 -26.36 7.59 -22.05
CA VAL A 149 -27.06 7.08 -20.84
C VAL A 149 -26.17 7.16 -19.60
N LYS A 150 -24.89 6.78 -19.69
CA LYS A 150 -23.92 6.88 -18.59
C LYS A 150 -23.73 8.33 -18.14
N LEU A 151 -23.58 9.25 -19.09
CA LEU A 151 -23.45 10.68 -18.80
C LEU A 151 -24.71 11.23 -18.12
N LEU A 152 -25.86 10.82 -18.61
CA LEU A 152 -27.16 11.23 -18.09
C LEU A 152 -27.36 10.76 -16.63
N LEU A 153 -26.95 9.53 -16.33
CA LEU A 153 -26.92 9.02 -14.95
C LEU A 153 -25.98 9.81 -14.06
N ALA A 154 -24.79 10.15 -14.57
CA ALA A 154 -23.84 10.95 -13.80
C ALA A 154 -24.41 12.34 -13.45
N LEU A 155 -25.08 13.00 -14.40
CA LEU A 155 -25.75 14.28 -14.17
C LEU A 155 -26.92 14.16 -13.16
N TYR A 156 -27.72 13.10 -13.26
CA TYR A 156 -28.81 12.84 -12.34
C TYR A 156 -28.31 12.57 -10.91
N ASP A 157 -27.31 11.69 -10.77
CA ASP A 157 -26.72 11.37 -9.48
C ASP A 157 -26.11 12.63 -8.82
N GLU A 158 -25.44 13.49 -9.60
CA GLU A 158 -24.88 14.77 -9.12
C GLU A 158 -25.97 15.73 -8.64
N ASP A 159 -27.07 15.90 -9.39
CA ASP A 159 -28.17 16.75 -8.96
C ASP A 159 -28.84 16.21 -7.69
N CYS A 160 -29.03 14.88 -7.60
CA CYS A 160 -29.54 14.24 -6.39
C CYS A 160 -28.62 14.46 -5.18
N MET A 161 -27.29 14.32 -5.35
CA MET A 161 -26.33 14.56 -4.27
C MET A 161 -26.32 16.03 -3.82
N ARG A 162 -26.61 16.97 -4.72
CA ARG A 162 -26.74 18.41 -4.43
C ARG A 162 -28.12 18.79 -3.89
N GLY A 163 -29.05 17.84 -3.74
CA GLY A 163 -30.43 18.11 -3.35
C GLY A 163 -31.22 18.94 -4.37
N LYS A 164 -30.81 18.92 -5.64
CA LYS A 164 -31.46 19.64 -6.73
C LYS A 164 -32.42 18.71 -7.47
N ASP A 165 -33.64 19.17 -7.74
CA ASP A 165 -34.53 18.48 -8.65
C ASP A 165 -34.21 18.87 -10.10
N GLY A 166 -33.13 18.29 -10.64
CA GLY A 166 -32.73 18.57 -12.01
C GLY A 166 -33.78 18.16 -13.04
N GLN A 167 -33.79 18.88 -14.16
CA GLN A 167 -34.63 18.65 -15.33
C GLN A 167 -33.76 18.62 -16.60
N ASN A 168 -34.40 18.29 -17.73
CA ASN A 168 -33.81 18.34 -19.07
C ASN A 168 -32.50 17.53 -19.21
N TYR A 169 -32.50 16.30 -18.71
CA TYR A 169 -31.30 15.48 -18.64
C TYR A 169 -30.85 14.98 -20.02
N LEU A 170 -31.77 14.68 -20.95
CA LEU A 170 -31.41 14.32 -22.33
C LEU A 170 -30.76 15.50 -23.03
N GLN A 171 -31.34 16.69 -22.92
CA GLN A 171 -30.79 17.91 -23.49
C GLN A 171 -29.43 18.25 -22.87
N ARG A 172 -29.30 18.26 -21.52
CA ARG A 172 -28.03 18.57 -20.84
C ARG A 172 -26.91 17.59 -21.16
N SER A 173 -27.21 16.29 -21.18
CA SER A 173 -26.23 15.27 -21.58
C SER A 173 -25.82 15.43 -23.04
N SER A 174 -26.78 15.77 -23.90
CA SER A 174 -26.55 16.06 -25.31
C SER A 174 -25.68 17.31 -25.51
N ASP A 175 -25.94 18.40 -24.79
CA ASP A 175 -25.15 19.62 -24.80
C ASP A 175 -23.73 19.40 -24.28
N THR A 176 -23.59 18.63 -23.20
CA THR A 176 -22.27 18.28 -22.66
C THR A 176 -21.45 17.47 -23.66
N LEU A 177 -22.07 16.52 -24.37
CA LEU A 177 -21.39 15.76 -25.45
C LEU A 177 -21.05 16.65 -26.64
N ARG A 178 -21.92 17.59 -27.03
CA ARG A 178 -21.61 18.58 -28.07
C ARG A 178 -20.41 19.45 -27.73
N GLN A 179 -20.27 19.86 -26.47
CA GLN A 179 -19.17 20.69 -26.00
C GLN A 179 -17.84 19.93 -25.91
N THR A 180 -17.88 18.66 -25.52
CA THR A 180 -16.65 17.90 -25.19
C THR A 180 -16.15 17.00 -26.32
N VAL A 181 -17.03 16.56 -27.22
CA VAL A 181 -16.68 15.74 -28.39
C VAL A 181 -16.36 16.66 -29.58
N ALA A 182 -15.10 17.04 -29.67
CA ALA A 182 -14.55 17.81 -30.78
C ALA A 182 -13.55 16.96 -31.60
N PRO A 183 -13.62 16.95 -32.95
CA PRO A 183 -14.65 17.57 -33.77
C PRO A 183 -16.02 16.88 -33.57
N SER A 184 -17.10 17.57 -33.95
CA SER A 184 -18.45 17.00 -33.86
C SER A 184 -18.61 15.78 -34.76
N LEU A 185 -19.41 14.80 -34.32
CA LEU A 185 -19.73 13.63 -35.14
C LEU A 185 -20.71 13.99 -36.27
N LEU A 186 -20.75 13.15 -37.31
CA LEU A 186 -21.68 13.30 -38.43
C LEU A 186 -23.14 13.34 -37.96
N SER A 187 -23.90 14.29 -38.50
CA SER A 187 -25.28 14.54 -38.06
C SER A 187 -26.28 13.42 -38.40
N SER A 188 -25.87 12.48 -39.25
CA SER A 188 -26.65 11.31 -39.67
C SER A 188 -26.39 10.06 -38.82
N ARG A 189 -25.45 10.09 -37.87
CA ARG A 189 -25.11 8.93 -37.02
C ARG A 189 -25.94 8.92 -35.75
N THR A 190 -26.53 7.78 -35.40
CA THR A 190 -27.21 7.59 -34.11
C THR A 190 -26.30 6.86 -33.14
N ASP A 191 -25.59 5.81 -33.57
CA ASP A 191 -24.66 5.04 -32.74
C ASP A 191 -23.36 5.82 -32.49
N ILE A 192 -23.31 6.60 -31.41
CA ILE A 192 -22.12 7.42 -31.06
C ILE A 192 -21.06 6.61 -30.29
N ASP A 193 -21.43 5.45 -29.73
CA ASP A 193 -20.58 4.71 -28.80
C ASP A 193 -19.27 4.27 -29.47
N LYS A 194 -19.31 3.92 -30.75
CA LYS A 194 -18.10 3.51 -31.48
C LYS A 194 -17.10 4.66 -31.66
N PHE A 195 -17.56 5.91 -31.68
CA PHE A 195 -16.78 7.08 -32.11
C PHE A 195 -16.33 8.01 -30.98
N ILE A 196 -16.72 7.76 -29.73
CA ILE A 196 -16.26 8.56 -28.58
C ILE A 196 -15.57 7.69 -27.54
N ARG A 197 -14.65 8.26 -26.76
CA ARG A 197 -13.99 7.56 -25.65
C ARG A 197 -13.93 8.45 -24.41
N ILE A 198 -13.90 7.80 -23.25
CA ILE A 198 -13.76 8.49 -21.99
C ILE A 198 -12.28 8.81 -21.74
N VAL A 199 -12.02 10.06 -21.37
CA VAL A 199 -10.69 10.59 -21.04
C VAL A 199 -10.75 11.10 -19.60
N PHE A 200 -9.87 10.58 -18.75
CA PHE A 200 -9.70 11.07 -17.40
C PHE A 200 -8.69 12.22 -17.40
N THR A 201 -9.15 13.37 -16.90
CA THR A 201 -8.35 14.59 -16.76
C THR A 201 -8.24 14.96 -15.28
N ALA A 202 -7.35 15.89 -14.94
CA ALA A 202 -7.31 16.42 -13.58
C ALA A 202 -8.60 17.15 -13.17
N ALA A 203 -9.42 17.61 -14.12
CA ALA A 203 -10.74 18.19 -13.89
C ALA A 203 -11.87 17.15 -13.85
N GLY A 204 -11.55 15.86 -13.99
CA GLY A 204 -12.53 14.77 -14.00
C GLY A 204 -12.71 14.12 -15.38
N PRO A 205 -13.64 13.15 -15.46
CA PRO A 205 -13.87 12.36 -16.67
C PRO A 205 -14.70 13.10 -17.72
N VAL A 206 -14.25 13.07 -18.98
CA VAL A 206 -14.95 13.68 -20.13
C VAL A 206 -14.97 12.73 -21.32
N TYR A 207 -16.01 12.80 -22.16
CA TYR A 207 -16.02 12.10 -23.44
C TYR A 207 -15.38 12.97 -24.52
N ARG A 208 -14.52 12.39 -25.35
CA ARG A 208 -13.92 13.05 -26.51
C ARG A 208 -14.11 12.22 -27.78
N ASN A 209 -14.03 12.88 -28.93
CA ASN A 209 -14.06 12.20 -30.23
C ASN A 209 -12.83 11.29 -30.34
N LEU A 210 -13.03 10.04 -30.75
CA LEU A 210 -11.97 9.04 -30.95
C LEU A 210 -10.93 9.52 -31.99
N ASP A 211 -11.40 10.10 -33.09
CA ASP A 211 -10.56 10.48 -34.23
C ASP A 211 -9.62 11.64 -33.88
N ALA A 212 -10.01 12.48 -32.90
CA ALA A 212 -9.18 13.60 -32.43
C ALA A 212 -8.29 13.26 -31.24
N LEU A 213 -8.32 12.02 -30.73
CA LEU A 213 -7.42 11.65 -29.63
C LEU A 213 -5.96 11.60 -30.07
N THR A 214 -5.70 11.31 -31.34
CA THR A 214 -4.33 11.26 -31.91
C THR A 214 -3.75 12.64 -32.18
N ASP A 215 -4.61 13.61 -32.49
CA ASP A 215 -4.18 14.93 -33.00
C ASP A 215 -4.08 16.00 -31.88
N GLY A 216 -4.58 15.67 -30.69
CA GLY A 216 -4.66 16.57 -29.53
C GLY A 216 -3.50 16.45 -28.54
N GLU A 217 -3.80 16.70 -27.26
CA GLU A 217 -2.87 16.45 -26.16
C GLU A 217 -2.49 14.95 -26.14
N PRO A 218 -1.21 14.59 -25.95
CA PRO A 218 -0.80 13.19 -25.85
C PRO A 218 -1.53 12.47 -24.70
N LEU A 219 -2.13 11.32 -25.00
CA LEU A 219 -2.88 10.52 -24.02
C LEU A 219 -2.28 9.14 -23.85
N ARG A 220 -2.41 8.60 -22.63
CA ARG A 220 -2.20 7.18 -22.34
C ARG A 220 -3.52 6.44 -22.41
N ARG A 221 -3.47 5.15 -22.77
CA ARG A 221 -4.64 4.28 -22.86
C ARG A 221 -4.44 3.01 -22.05
N VAL A 222 -5.35 2.78 -21.10
CA VAL A 222 -5.45 1.54 -20.31
C VAL A 222 -6.82 0.93 -20.57
N ARG A 223 -6.85 -0.26 -21.19
CA ARG A 223 -8.08 -0.89 -21.69
C ARG A 223 -8.84 0.03 -22.65
N ASN A 224 -10.02 0.51 -22.25
CA ASN A 224 -10.88 1.43 -23.02
C ASN A 224 -10.93 2.84 -22.39
N ILE A 225 -10.06 3.10 -21.40
CA ILE A 225 -9.95 4.37 -20.69
C ILE A 225 -8.71 5.09 -21.19
N TYR A 226 -8.85 6.37 -21.48
CA TYR A 226 -7.75 7.26 -21.81
C TYR A 226 -7.50 8.20 -20.63
N TYR A 227 -6.28 8.69 -20.46
CA TYR A 227 -6.00 9.66 -19.42
C TYR A 227 -4.86 10.62 -19.78
N THR A 228 -4.91 11.82 -19.22
CA THR A 228 -3.96 12.91 -19.47
C THR A 228 -2.79 12.88 -18.49
N ARG A 229 -1.75 13.66 -18.80
CA ARG A 229 -0.57 13.86 -17.94
C ARG A 229 -0.95 14.34 -16.53
N CYS A 230 -1.83 15.33 -16.45
CA CYS A 230 -2.25 15.91 -15.18
C CYS A 230 -3.06 14.92 -14.33
N PHE A 231 -3.84 14.04 -14.96
CA PHE A 231 -4.51 12.96 -14.23
C PHE A 231 -3.50 11.94 -13.68
N ALA A 232 -2.47 11.60 -14.45
CA ALA A 232 -1.40 10.72 -13.97
C ALA A 232 -0.68 11.31 -12.75
N HIS A 233 -0.37 12.62 -12.76
CA HIS A 233 0.18 13.33 -11.59
C HIS A 233 -0.72 13.22 -10.36
N LEU A 234 -2.02 13.45 -10.55
CA LEU A 234 -3.00 13.31 -9.48
C LEU A 234 -2.98 11.89 -8.89
N VAL A 235 -2.99 10.85 -9.73
CA VAL A 235 -2.94 9.46 -9.27
C VAL A 235 -1.67 9.15 -8.50
N VAL A 236 -0.49 9.61 -8.95
CA VAL A 236 0.77 9.41 -8.20
C VAL A 236 0.67 10.08 -6.83
N ARG A 237 0.29 11.36 -6.78
CA ARG A 237 0.16 12.13 -5.53
C ARG A 237 -0.75 11.41 -4.55
N GLU A 238 -1.95 11.05 -5.00
CA GLU A 238 -2.96 10.43 -4.14
C GLU A 238 -2.57 9.01 -3.72
N MET A 239 -1.97 8.19 -4.60
CA MET A 239 -1.51 6.85 -4.25
C MET A 239 -0.42 6.86 -3.17
N LEU A 240 0.52 7.81 -3.24
CA LEU A 240 1.58 7.95 -2.24
C LEU A 240 1.02 8.41 -0.90
N LEU A 241 0.14 9.42 -0.91
CA LEU A 241 -0.50 9.93 0.31
C LEU A 241 -1.45 8.92 0.97
N CYS A 242 -2.04 8.02 0.19
CA CYS A 242 -2.91 6.97 0.68
C CYS A 242 -2.17 5.65 0.98
N ASN A 243 -0.82 5.63 1.03
CA ASN A 243 -0.03 4.42 1.32
C ASN A 243 -0.43 3.22 0.44
N ALA A 244 -0.56 3.45 -0.87
CA ALA A 244 -0.98 2.45 -1.87
C ALA A 244 -2.39 1.84 -1.64
N LYS A 245 -3.25 2.49 -0.85
CA LYS A 245 -4.66 2.11 -0.66
C LYS A 245 -5.55 2.77 -1.72
N VAL A 246 -5.77 2.07 -2.84
CA VAL A 246 -6.65 2.53 -3.93
C VAL A 246 -8.04 2.93 -3.43
N ARG A 247 -8.63 2.17 -2.48
CA ARG A 247 -9.95 2.50 -1.91
C ARG A 247 -9.98 3.86 -1.18
N ALA A 248 -8.87 4.25 -0.57
CA ALA A 248 -8.73 5.56 0.08
C ALA A 248 -8.40 6.67 -0.93
N MET A 249 -7.72 6.32 -2.02
CA MET A 249 -7.37 7.24 -3.12
C MET A 249 -8.62 7.68 -3.91
N ILE A 250 -9.54 6.76 -4.24
CA ILE A 250 -10.72 7.05 -5.09
C ILE A 250 -11.51 8.27 -4.60
N PRO A 251 -11.93 8.38 -3.31
CA PRO A 251 -12.64 9.56 -2.83
C PRO A 251 -11.85 10.86 -2.98
N ARG A 252 -10.52 10.84 -2.85
CA ARG A 252 -9.68 12.05 -2.98
C ARG A 252 -9.56 12.51 -4.43
N VAL A 253 -9.42 11.57 -5.37
CA VAL A 253 -9.47 11.86 -6.80
C VAL A 253 -10.85 12.43 -7.19
N THR A 254 -11.93 11.84 -6.68
CA THR A 254 -13.29 12.36 -6.87
C THR A 254 -13.44 13.76 -6.28
N GLN A 255 -12.95 14.01 -5.07
CA GLN A 255 -13.00 15.31 -4.40
C GLN A 255 -12.29 16.40 -5.22
N GLU A 256 -11.12 16.11 -5.79
CA GLU A 256 -10.40 17.05 -6.67
C GLU A 256 -11.22 17.41 -7.92
N ALA A 257 -11.90 16.44 -8.53
CA ALA A 257 -12.79 16.70 -9.66
C ALA A 257 -14.01 17.53 -9.25
N VAL A 258 -14.64 17.22 -8.11
CA VAL A 258 -15.77 18.00 -7.57
C VAL A 258 -15.36 19.44 -7.27
N ALA A 259 -14.19 19.65 -6.68
CA ALA A 259 -13.65 20.99 -6.39
C ALA A 259 -13.46 21.85 -7.66
N ARG A 260 -13.32 21.21 -8.82
CA ARG A 260 -13.23 21.86 -10.15
C ARG A 260 -14.59 21.95 -10.86
N ASN A 261 -15.69 21.79 -10.12
CA ASN A 261 -17.07 21.81 -10.62
C ASN A 261 -17.38 20.73 -11.67
N CYS A 262 -16.70 19.58 -11.62
CA CYS A 262 -17.03 18.44 -12.48
C CYS A 262 -18.39 17.86 -12.11
N LEU A 263 -19.31 17.78 -13.08
CA LEU A 263 -20.65 17.21 -12.89
C LEU A 263 -20.74 15.72 -13.27
N THR A 264 -19.63 15.13 -13.70
CA THR A 264 -19.58 13.80 -14.31
C THR A 264 -18.72 12.82 -13.51
N THR A 265 -18.42 13.15 -12.25
CA THR A 265 -17.52 12.37 -11.39
C THR A 265 -17.96 10.91 -11.21
N SER A 266 -19.27 10.62 -11.27
CA SER A 266 -19.83 9.27 -11.28
C SER A 266 -19.39 8.40 -12.47
N LEU A 267 -18.76 8.96 -13.50
CA LEU A 267 -18.14 8.21 -14.59
C LEU A 267 -16.76 7.63 -14.22
N LEU A 268 -16.16 8.04 -13.12
CA LEU A 268 -14.94 7.41 -12.60
C LEU A 268 -15.26 5.97 -12.12
N PRO A 269 -14.32 5.02 -12.23
CA PRO A 269 -14.57 3.66 -11.79
C PRO A 269 -14.79 3.61 -10.27
N SER A 270 -15.85 2.97 -9.83
CA SER A 270 -16.13 2.78 -8.40
C SER A 270 -15.36 1.58 -7.81
N ASN A 271 -15.03 0.60 -8.64
CA ASN A 271 -14.39 -0.63 -8.20
C ASN A 271 -12.86 -0.52 -8.23
N VAL A 272 -12.22 -0.91 -7.12
CA VAL A 272 -10.75 -0.97 -6.98
C VAL A 272 -10.08 -1.81 -8.09
N LYS A 273 -10.75 -2.85 -8.60
CA LYS A 273 -10.22 -3.74 -9.66
C LYS A 273 -9.84 -3.00 -10.94
N ASP A 274 -10.57 -1.93 -11.25
CA ASP A 274 -10.46 -1.16 -12.50
C ASP A 274 -9.39 -0.07 -12.42
N TRP A 275 -8.99 0.31 -11.21
CA TRP A 275 -7.93 1.29 -10.95
C TRP A 275 -6.53 0.68 -10.99
N TRP A 276 -6.36 -0.57 -10.54
CA TRP A 276 -5.04 -1.22 -10.52
C TRP A 276 -4.31 -1.22 -11.88
N PRO A 277 -4.97 -1.48 -13.03
CA PRO A 277 -4.34 -1.32 -14.34
C PRO A 277 -3.81 0.09 -14.62
N ILE A 278 -4.50 1.12 -14.15
CA ILE A 278 -4.06 2.53 -14.32
C ILE A 278 -2.87 2.81 -13.39
N VAL A 279 -2.94 2.35 -12.14
CA VAL A 279 -1.84 2.47 -11.18
C VAL A 279 -0.60 1.76 -11.68
N GLU A 280 -0.74 0.54 -12.19
CA GLU A 280 0.34 -0.22 -12.79
C GLU A 280 0.99 0.58 -13.91
N ASP A 281 0.21 1.01 -14.91
CA ASP A 281 0.72 1.77 -16.06
C ASP A 281 1.55 2.99 -15.63
N ILE A 282 1.05 3.71 -14.64
CA ILE A 282 1.71 4.90 -14.11
C ILE A 282 3.00 4.54 -13.37
N PHE A 283 2.93 3.61 -12.40
CA PHE A 283 4.06 3.29 -11.53
C PHE A 283 5.14 2.41 -12.17
N THR A 284 4.86 1.80 -13.32
CA THR A 284 5.85 1.12 -14.16
C THR A 284 6.35 2.00 -15.32
N SER A 285 5.93 3.27 -15.37
CA SER A 285 6.40 4.21 -16.40
C SER A 285 7.92 4.45 -16.32
N PRO A 286 8.60 4.67 -17.46
CA PRO A 286 10.05 4.91 -17.49
C PRO A 286 10.48 6.02 -16.55
N ARG A 287 9.72 7.12 -16.50
CA ARG A 287 10.04 8.27 -15.64
C ARG A 287 10.04 7.94 -14.15
N LEU A 288 9.10 7.12 -13.67
CA LEU A 288 9.05 6.74 -12.27
C LEU A 288 10.16 5.74 -11.92
N SER A 289 10.49 4.83 -12.85
CA SER A 289 11.67 3.97 -12.74
C SER A 289 12.96 4.79 -12.67
N ASP A 290 13.19 5.70 -13.63
CA ASP A 290 14.36 6.60 -13.64
C ASP A 290 14.45 7.43 -12.37
N ARG A 291 13.30 7.90 -11.86
CA ARG A 291 13.26 8.70 -10.62
C ARG A 291 13.58 7.84 -9.40
N LYS A 292 13.07 6.60 -9.33
CA LYS A 292 13.43 5.64 -8.27
C LYS A 292 14.93 5.37 -8.29
N ASP A 293 15.51 5.12 -9.47
CA ASP A 293 16.93 4.84 -9.63
C ASP A 293 17.79 6.06 -9.25
N SER A 294 17.37 7.26 -9.63
CA SER A 294 18.01 8.51 -9.20
C SER A 294 17.99 8.68 -7.68
N LEU A 295 16.88 8.33 -7.00
CA LEU A 295 16.78 8.39 -5.54
C LEU A 295 17.66 7.32 -4.85
N LEU A 296 17.84 6.16 -5.48
CA LEU A 296 18.78 5.14 -4.98
C LEU A 296 20.23 5.58 -5.18
N GLN A 297 20.53 6.20 -6.33
CA GLN A 297 21.85 6.77 -6.61
C GLN A 297 22.21 7.89 -5.63
N GLU A 298 21.27 8.77 -5.31
CA GLU A 298 21.42 9.81 -4.28
C GLU A 298 21.71 9.17 -2.90
N ALA A 299 20.98 8.11 -2.53
CA ALA A 299 21.27 7.35 -1.32
C ALA A 299 22.69 6.74 -1.32
N VAL A 300 23.19 6.26 -2.46
CA VAL A 300 24.59 5.81 -2.57
C VAL A 300 25.57 6.96 -2.39
N GLN A 301 25.33 8.11 -3.02
CA GLN A 301 26.18 9.30 -2.88
C GLN A 301 26.29 9.77 -1.42
N HIS A 302 25.25 9.53 -0.62
CA HIS A 302 25.21 9.85 0.81
C HIS A 302 25.59 8.69 1.74
N GLU A 303 26.20 7.64 1.18
CA GLU A 303 26.73 6.51 1.93
C GLU A 303 25.65 5.80 2.78
N GLU A 304 24.43 5.74 2.25
CA GLU A 304 23.29 5.12 2.93
C GLU A 304 23.41 3.59 2.96
N PHE A 305 24.11 2.99 1.98
CA PHE A 305 24.29 1.54 1.89
C PHE A 305 25.50 1.01 2.68
N VAL A 306 26.38 1.87 3.23
CA VAL A 306 27.58 1.42 3.97
C VAL A 306 27.21 0.43 5.09
N ALA A 307 26.11 0.70 5.77
CA ALA A 307 25.52 -0.20 6.74
C ALA A 307 24.03 -0.39 6.45
N ILE A 308 23.60 -1.64 6.35
CA ILE A 308 22.19 -1.99 6.18
C ILE A 308 21.71 -2.94 7.27
N SER A 309 20.41 -2.96 7.50
CA SER A 309 19.75 -4.00 8.28
C SER A 309 18.70 -4.73 7.46
N ILE A 310 18.69 -6.05 7.60
CA ILE A 310 17.78 -6.95 6.89
C ILE A 310 16.89 -7.66 7.89
N ASP A 311 15.61 -7.73 7.57
CA ASP A 311 14.58 -8.36 8.40
C ASP A 311 13.36 -8.65 7.51
N ALA A 312 12.46 -9.54 7.91
CA ALA A 312 11.28 -9.85 7.14
C ALA A 312 10.00 -9.96 7.98
N THR A 313 8.90 -9.45 7.43
CA THR A 313 7.58 -9.51 8.10
C THR A 313 6.60 -10.39 7.33
N MET A 314 5.84 -11.22 8.05
CA MET A 314 4.91 -12.18 7.43
C MET A 314 3.45 -11.73 7.37
N ARG A 315 3.04 -10.79 8.22
CA ARG A 315 1.61 -10.56 8.50
C ARG A 315 0.84 -10.02 7.30
N CYS A 316 1.41 -9.10 6.51
CA CYS A 316 0.76 -8.60 5.29
C CYS A 316 0.58 -9.71 4.23
N CYS A 317 1.46 -10.73 4.22
CA CYS A 317 1.41 -11.84 3.27
C CYS A 317 0.33 -12.88 3.61
N LEU A 318 -0.24 -12.87 4.82
CA LEU A 318 -1.30 -13.80 5.22
C LEU A 318 -2.62 -13.58 4.46
N SER A 319 -2.80 -12.39 3.87
CA SER A 319 -3.96 -12.04 3.05
C SER A 319 -3.84 -12.45 1.58
N ILE A 320 -2.71 -13.07 1.18
CA ILE A 320 -2.51 -13.48 -0.20
C ILE A 320 -3.38 -14.70 -0.52
N LEU A 321 -4.19 -14.58 -1.57
CA LEU A 321 -5.01 -15.65 -2.09
C LEU A 321 -4.17 -16.76 -2.70
N GLY A 322 -4.60 -18.02 -2.52
CA GLY A 322 -4.02 -19.17 -3.22
C GLY A 322 -2.86 -19.86 -2.51
N GLN A 323 -2.25 -19.23 -1.50
CA GLN A 323 -1.21 -19.87 -0.69
C GLN A 323 -1.77 -20.34 0.66
N CYS A 324 -1.26 -21.46 1.16
CA CYS A 324 -1.63 -21.98 2.47
C CYS A 324 -0.92 -21.21 3.60
N HIS A 325 -1.45 -21.30 4.83
CA HIS A 325 -0.83 -20.68 6.00
C HIS A 325 0.60 -21.23 6.20
N PRO A 326 1.60 -20.41 6.57
CA PRO A 326 2.99 -20.87 6.67
C PRO A 326 3.20 -22.03 7.66
N ARG A 327 2.38 -22.10 8.70
CA ARG A 327 2.39 -23.17 9.72
C ARG A 327 1.54 -24.40 9.36
N ALA A 328 0.90 -24.43 8.20
CA ALA A 328 0.14 -25.60 7.77
C ALA A 328 1.07 -26.78 7.43
N PRO A 329 0.58 -28.03 7.53
CA PRO A 329 1.33 -29.22 7.09
C PRO A 329 1.84 -29.09 5.67
N GLN A 330 3.05 -29.60 5.40
CA GLN A 330 3.67 -29.49 4.07
C GLN A 330 2.78 -30.04 2.95
N ALA A 331 2.05 -31.13 3.20
CA ALA A 331 1.09 -31.70 2.26
C ALA A 331 0.02 -30.69 1.81
N ASP A 332 -0.53 -29.91 2.76
CA ASP A 332 -1.54 -28.89 2.46
C ASP A 332 -0.93 -27.70 1.71
N ARG A 333 0.32 -27.36 2.01
CA ARG A 333 1.04 -26.27 1.32
C ARG A 333 1.34 -26.63 -0.13
N LEU A 334 1.68 -27.89 -0.41
CA LEU A 334 1.90 -28.40 -1.77
C LEU A 334 0.60 -28.54 -2.58
N GLN A 335 -0.55 -28.70 -1.93
CA GLN A 335 -1.87 -28.76 -2.57
C GLN A 335 -2.50 -27.38 -2.81
N ALA A 336 -1.88 -26.30 -2.34
CA ALA A 336 -2.36 -24.94 -2.53
C ALA A 336 -2.19 -24.49 -4.00
N ALA A 337 -2.87 -23.41 -4.39
CA ALA A 337 -2.70 -22.84 -5.74
C ALA A 337 -1.27 -22.34 -5.97
N PHE A 338 -0.60 -21.90 -4.91
CA PHE A 338 0.82 -21.54 -4.89
C PHE A 338 1.52 -22.41 -3.85
N ASP A 339 2.47 -23.23 -4.32
CA ASP A 339 3.29 -24.12 -3.50
C ASP A 339 4.36 -23.36 -2.69
N ASP A 340 5.24 -24.08 -1.97
CA ASP A 340 6.30 -23.46 -1.17
C ASP A 340 7.30 -22.63 -2.00
N ALA A 341 7.47 -22.93 -3.30
CA ALA A 341 8.41 -22.23 -4.18
C ALA A 341 7.78 -20.93 -4.75
N ALA A 342 6.51 -20.98 -5.12
CA ALA A 342 5.77 -19.84 -5.68
C ALA A 342 5.09 -18.95 -4.62
N ALA A 343 4.91 -19.43 -3.39
CA ALA A 343 4.26 -18.66 -2.33
C ALA A 343 5.11 -17.46 -1.90
N LYS A 344 4.47 -16.33 -1.59
CA LYS A 344 5.12 -15.14 -1.02
C LYS A 344 4.74 -15.04 0.44
N ARG A 345 5.61 -15.47 1.34
CA ARG A 345 5.27 -15.63 2.77
C ARG A 345 5.73 -14.50 3.64
N LYS A 346 6.74 -13.75 3.19
CA LYS A 346 7.36 -12.68 3.95
C LYS A 346 7.65 -11.50 3.03
N VAL A 347 7.69 -10.30 3.58
CA VAL A 347 8.24 -9.12 2.93
C VAL A 347 9.59 -8.85 3.56
N LEU A 348 10.66 -9.10 2.81
CA LEU A 348 12.02 -8.70 3.14
C LEU A 348 12.10 -7.18 3.09
N THR A 349 12.59 -6.59 4.16
CA THR A 349 12.83 -5.16 4.31
C THR A 349 14.32 -4.93 4.46
N VAL A 350 14.87 -4.02 3.66
CA VAL A 350 16.26 -3.57 3.77
C VAL A 350 16.27 -2.10 4.11
N ARG A 351 16.89 -1.76 5.24
CA ARG A 351 17.02 -0.38 5.72
C ARG A 351 18.46 0.07 5.62
N GLY A 352 18.64 1.30 5.16
CA GLY A 352 19.94 1.95 5.13
C GLY A 352 20.33 2.52 6.49
N ARG A 353 21.55 3.04 6.53
CA ARG A 353 22.19 3.62 7.72
C ARG A 353 21.31 4.64 8.43
N THR A 354 20.69 5.56 7.69
CA THR A 354 19.86 6.64 8.24
C THR A 354 18.36 6.28 8.24
N ASN A 355 18.05 4.99 8.10
CA ASN A 355 16.69 4.47 7.99
C ASN A 355 16.01 4.83 6.66
N ALA A 356 16.73 4.89 5.54
CA ALA A 356 16.10 4.83 4.22
C ALA A 356 15.43 3.47 4.01
N VAL A 357 14.28 3.40 3.31
CA VAL A 357 13.73 2.12 2.83
C VAL A 357 14.39 1.81 1.51
N LEU A 358 15.42 0.97 1.52
CA LEU A 358 16.20 0.65 0.33
C LEU A 358 15.52 -0.43 -0.51
N LEU A 359 14.86 -1.40 0.15
CA LEU A 359 14.14 -2.49 -0.51
C LEU A 359 12.91 -2.93 0.29
N LEU A 360 11.80 -3.18 -0.41
CA LEU A 360 10.63 -3.91 0.07
C LEU A 360 10.29 -4.99 -0.94
N HIS A 361 10.64 -6.24 -0.64
CA HIS A 361 10.49 -7.33 -1.59
C HIS A 361 9.76 -8.54 -0.99
N ALA A 362 8.76 -9.06 -1.69
CA ALA A 362 7.98 -10.21 -1.20
C ALA A 362 8.67 -11.53 -1.58
N VAL A 363 9.07 -12.30 -0.56
CA VAL A 363 9.88 -13.52 -0.67
C VAL A 363 9.15 -14.76 -0.12
N PRO A 364 9.50 -15.98 -0.59
CA PRO A 364 8.96 -17.24 -0.05
C PRO A 364 9.48 -17.57 1.34
N SER A 365 10.72 -17.21 1.65
CA SER A 365 11.40 -17.54 2.91
C SER A 365 12.54 -16.56 3.20
N GLU A 366 13.21 -16.74 4.35
CA GLU A 366 14.45 -16.04 4.72
C GLU A 366 15.68 -16.93 4.51
N ALA A 367 15.60 -17.88 3.58
CA ALA A 367 16.76 -18.67 3.20
C ALA A 367 17.83 -17.76 2.56
N ALA A 368 19.11 -18.10 2.75
CA ALA A 368 20.22 -17.25 2.33
C ALA A 368 20.20 -16.96 0.82
N GLU A 369 19.92 -17.97 -0.01
CA GLU A 369 19.78 -17.82 -1.46
C GLU A 369 18.61 -16.89 -1.86
N VAL A 370 17.51 -16.92 -1.10
CA VAL A 370 16.34 -16.08 -1.36
C VAL A 370 16.64 -14.61 -1.02
N ILE A 371 17.30 -14.37 0.12
CA ILE A 371 17.71 -13.02 0.54
C ILE A 371 18.66 -12.42 -0.50
N VAL A 372 19.64 -13.18 -0.96
CA VAL A 372 20.62 -12.72 -1.95
C VAL A 372 19.97 -12.45 -3.31
N THR A 373 19.03 -13.30 -3.73
CA THR A 373 18.25 -13.07 -4.95
C THR A 373 17.46 -11.77 -4.87
N ALA A 374 16.83 -11.48 -3.73
CA ALA A 374 16.10 -10.24 -3.52
C ALA A 374 17.03 -9.01 -3.47
N LEU A 375 18.19 -9.12 -2.81
CA LEU A 375 19.19 -8.03 -2.78
C LEU A 375 19.75 -7.70 -4.16
N ALA A 376 19.83 -8.68 -5.07
CA ALA A 376 20.30 -8.47 -6.44
C ALA A 376 19.40 -7.54 -7.27
N GLU A 377 18.20 -7.18 -6.79
CA GLU A 377 17.38 -6.12 -7.40
C GLU A 377 17.94 -4.71 -7.17
N LEU A 378 18.85 -4.54 -6.20
CA LEU A 378 19.51 -3.27 -5.94
C LEU A 378 20.63 -3.01 -6.97
N PRO A 379 20.93 -1.74 -7.30
CA PRO A 379 22.00 -1.41 -8.23
C PRO A 379 23.36 -1.98 -7.78
N ALA A 380 24.16 -2.49 -8.72
CA ALA A 380 25.44 -3.14 -8.41
C ALA A 380 26.41 -2.22 -7.63
N HIS A 381 26.43 -0.93 -7.93
CA HIS A 381 27.25 0.06 -7.20
C HIS A 381 26.75 0.28 -5.77
N ALA A 382 25.44 0.14 -5.51
CA ALA A 382 24.88 0.19 -4.17
C ALA A 382 25.28 -1.06 -3.36
N LEU A 383 25.24 -2.24 -4.00
CA LEU A 383 25.69 -3.49 -3.38
C LEU A 383 27.20 -3.46 -3.05
N ALA A 384 28.01 -2.86 -3.92
CA ALA A 384 29.43 -2.65 -3.66
C ALA A 384 29.71 -1.68 -2.50
N GLN A 385 28.79 -0.79 -2.14
CA GLN A 385 28.97 0.10 -0.98
C GLN A 385 28.73 -0.62 0.36
N ILE A 386 28.02 -1.76 0.36
CA ILE A 386 27.66 -2.46 1.60
C ILE A 386 28.88 -3.07 2.28
N GLN A 387 29.16 -2.62 3.49
CA GLN A 387 30.25 -3.13 4.34
C GLN A 387 29.73 -3.84 5.60
N PHE A 388 28.60 -3.39 6.14
CA PHE A 388 28.05 -3.92 7.39
C PHE A 388 26.58 -4.32 7.23
N ILE A 389 26.24 -5.53 7.67
CA ILE A 389 24.86 -6.03 7.66
C ILE A 389 24.46 -6.44 9.08
N ALA A 390 23.29 -5.98 9.53
CA ALA A 390 22.64 -6.47 10.74
C ALA A 390 21.47 -7.40 10.38
N SER A 391 21.38 -8.54 11.05
CA SER A 391 20.32 -9.54 10.90
C SER A 391 19.96 -10.16 12.26
N ASP A 392 18.71 -10.59 12.42
CA ASP A 392 18.22 -11.35 13.58
C ASP A 392 18.77 -12.81 13.63
N SER A 393 19.12 -13.35 12.47
CA SER A 393 19.49 -14.75 12.27
C SER A 393 20.76 -14.90 11.40
N PRO A 394 21.90 -14.29 11.78
CA PRO A 394 23.15 -14.41 11.05
C PRO A 394 23.67 -15.86 11.08
N SER A 395 24.30 -16.27 9.98
CA SER A 395 24.91 -17.60 9.85
C SER A 395 26.08 -17.56 8.87
N SER A 396 26.99 -18.54 8.94
CA SER A 396 28.08 -18.67 7.96
C SER A 396 27.58 -18.91 6.54
N ALA A 397 26.46 -19.63 6.40
CA ALA A 397 25.79 -19.82 5.12
C ALA A 397 25.30 -18.49 4.54
N LEU A 398 24.64 -17.66 5.37
CA LEU A 398 24.18 -16.34 4.96
C LEU A 398 25.35 -15.41 4.62
N ALA A 399 26.37 -15.34 5.47
CA ALA A 399 27.57 -14.53 5.22
C ALA A 399 28.26 -14.88 3.90
N ARG A 400 28.42 -16.19 3.62
CA ARG A 400 29.02 -16.68 2.37
C ARG A 400 28.21 -16.29 1.13
N GLN A 401 26.87 -16.39 1.21
CA GLN A 401 26.00 -16.01 0.10
C GLN A 401 26.01 -14.49 -0.10
N LEU A 402 25.93 -13.70 0.97
CA LEU A 402 25.95 -12.23 0.89
C LEU A 402 27.22 -11.71 0.23
N ARG A 403 28.39 -12.30 0.51
CA ARG A 403 29.67 -11.93 -0.14
C ARG A 403 29.67 -12.11 -1.66
N ARG A 404 28.77 -12.93 -2.23
CA ARG A 404 28.65 -13.10 -3.68
C ARG A 404 28.04 -11.88 -4.36
N VAL A 405 27.20 -11.13 -3.66
CA VAL A 405 26.51 -9.94 -4.19
C VAL A 405 27.05 -8.63 -3.61
N CYS A 406 27.58 -8.66 -2.39
CA CYS A 406 28.19 -7.51 -1.71
C CYS A 406 29.72 -7.72 -1.65
N PRO A 407 30.49 -7.29 -2.67
CA PRO A 407 31.92 -7.59 -2.76
C PRO A 407 32.76 -6.96 -1.63
N ASN A 408 32.29 -5.85 -1.06
CA ASN A 408 32.99 -5.13 0.02
C ASN A 408 32.41 -5.45 1.42
N LEU A 409 31.64 -6.54 1.55
CA LEU A 409 31.06 -6.93 2.82
C LEU A 409 32.16 -7.31 3.83
N VAL A 410 32.34 -6.45 4.84
CA VAL A 410 33.28 -6.66 5.93
C VAL A 410 32.66 -7.53 7.01
N MET A 411 31.39 -7.27 7.39
CA MET A 411 30.83 -7.87 8.59
C MET A 411 29.32 -8.14 8.53
N LEU A 412 28.93 -9.29 9.09
CA LEU A 412 27.55 -9.62 9.46
C LEU A 412 27.44 -9.64 10.98
N SER A 413 26.40 -9.02 11.54
CA SER A 413 26.19 -8.89 12.98
C SER A 413 24.80 -9.34 13.41
N LEU A 414 24.69 -9.82 14.65
CA LEU A 414 23.41 -10.19 15.25
C LEU A 414 22.69 -8.95 15.83
N ASP A 415 21.38 -8.87 15.61
CA ASP A 415 20.55 -7.85 16.24
C ASP A 415 20.47 -8.06 17.77
N PRO A 416 20.94 -7.11 18.59
CA PRO A 416 20.78 -7.16 20.03
C PRO A 416 19.31 -7.11 20.48
N VAL A 417 18.41 -6.44 19.75
CA VAL A 417 17.08 -6.08 20.29
C VAL A 417 16.06 -7.19 20.17
N HIS A 418 16.20 -8.10 19.21
CA HIS A 418 15.34 -9.28 19.05
C HIS A 418 15.18 -10.11 20.34
N LEU A 419 16.24 -10.22 21.16
CA LEU A 419 16.18 -10.92 22.44
C LEU A 419 15.23 -10.24 23.45
N ALA A 420 15.23 -8.91 23.49
CA ALA A 420 14.31 -8.15 24.33
C ALA A 420 12.86 -8.28 23.86
N PHE A 421 12.62 -8.32 22.54
CA PHE A 421 11.27 -8.57 22.02
C PHE A 421 10.77 -9.97 22.41
N ALA A 422 11.61 -11.00 22.32
CA ALA A 422 11.25 -12.35 22.75
C ALA A 422 10.86 -12.39 24.24
N TRP A 423 11.55 -11.63 25.10
CA TRP A 423 11.15 -11.44 26.49
C TRP A 423 9.78 -10.76 26.60
N GLU A 424 9.58 -9.62 25.95
CA GLU A 424 8.33 -8.86 26.00
C GLU A 424 7.13 -9.64 25.46
N TYR A 425 7.33 -10.52 24.48
CA TYR A 425 6.28 -11.41 23.99
C TYR A 425 5.77 -12.37 25.08
N SER A 426 6.63 -12.82 26.00
CA SER A 426 6.24 -13.65 27.15
C SER A 426 5.38 -12.89 28.17
N THR A 427 5.39 -11.56 28.12
CA THR A 427 4.68 -10.65 29.03
C THR A 427 3.59 -9.85 28.31
N TRP A 428 3.00 -10.41 27.26
CA TRP A 428 1.92 -9.77 26.48
C TRP A 428 2.33 -8.44 25.84
N LYS A 429 3.58 -8.35 25.38
CA LYS A 429 4.21 -7.16 24.79
C LYS A 429 4.33 -5.98 25.76
N LYS A 430 4.35 -6.23 27.06
CA LYS A 430 4.55 -5.21 28.10
C LYS A 430 6.02 -5.09 28.45
N ARG A 431 6.52 -3.85 28.50
CA ARG A 431 7.85 -3.51 29.03
C ARG A 431 7.84 -3.64 30.57
N THR A 432 8.24 -4.80 31.06
CA THR A 432 8.46 -5.09 32.48
C THR A 432 9.80 -4.56 32.99
N PRO A 433 10.01 -4.45 34.32
CA PRO A 433 11.31 -4.10 34.89
C PRO A 433 12.45 -4.97 34.36
N GLY A 434 12.26 -6.30 34.26
CA GLY A 434 13.28 -7.20 33.71
C GLY A 434 13.60 -6.92 32.24
N SER A 435 12.59 -6.74 31.40
CA SER A 435 12.81 -6.40 29.99
C SER A 435 13.49 -5.02 29.78
N LYS A 436 13.18 -4.03 30.64
CA LYS A 436 13.86 -2.72 30.63
C LYS A 436 15.33 -2.86 31.01
N ALA A 437 15.62 -3.63 32.05
CA ALA A 437 16.99 -3.93 32.45
C ALA A 437 17.76 -4.67 31.34
N LEU A 438 17.13 -5.65 30.68
CA LEU A 438 17.73 -6.32 29.52
C LEU A 438 18.01 -5.35 28.36
N ARG A 439 17.09 -4.43 28.03
CA ARG A 439 17.34 -3.41 27.00
C ARG A 439 18.51 -2.50 27.35
N ALA A 440 18.64 -2.11 28.63
CA ALA A 440 19.78 -1.33 29.11
C ALA A 440 21.10 -2.12 28.97
N VAL A 441 21.11 -3.41 29.34
CA VAL A 441 22.28 -4.29 29.15
C VAL A 441 22.63 -4.42 27.66
N LEU A 442 21.65 -4.67 26.81
CA LEU A 442 21.85 -4.84 25.35
C LEU A 442 22.27 -3.54 24.65
N SER A 443 21.97 -2.36 25.20
CA SER A 443 22.36 -1.08 24.59
C SER A 443 23.88 -0.93 24.51
N LYS A 444 24.63 -1.53 25.44
CA LYS A 444 26.10 -1.59 25.43
C LYS A 444 26.67 -2.25 24.18
N LEU A 445 25.95 -3.17 23.52
CA LEU A 445 26.37 -3.76 22.25
C LEU A 445 26.36 -2.76 21.09
N SER A 446 25.77 -1.57 21.29
CA SER A 446 25.68 -0.51 20.30
C SER A 446 26.44 0.76 20.68
N VAL A 447 27.16 0.73 21.79
CA VAL A 447 28.00 1.84 22.25
C VAL A 447 29.36 1.78 21.56
N ARG A 448 29.94 2.95 21.30
CA ARG A 448 31.30 3.08 20.76
C ARG A 448 32.20 3.71 21.81
N ASP A 449 33.34 3.09 22.06
CA ASP A 449 34.44 3.65 22.81
C ASP A 449 35.35 4.45 21.85
N PRO A 450 35.54 5.77 22.05
CA PRO A 450 36.42 6.58 21.22
C PRO A 450 37.91 6.20 21.34
N GLN A 451 38.31 5.56 22.44
CA GLN A 451 39.69 5.23 22.76
C GLN A 451 40.10 3.84 22.26
N ALA A 452 39.14 2.96 21.99
CA ALA A 452 39.40 1.61 21.49
C ALA A 452 39.30 1.55 19.96
N THR A 453 40.18 0.77 19.34
CA THR A 453 40.08 0.38 17.93
C THR A 453 39.28 -0.92 17.79
N ALA A 454 38.79 -1.22 16.59
CA ALA A 454 38.03 -2.44 16.36
C ALA A 454 38.81 -3.74 16.67
N GLU A 455 40.15 -3.68 16.61
CA GLU A 455 41.05 -4.78 16.91
C GLU A 455 41.04 -5.19 18.39
N HIS A 456 40.57 -4.30 19.29
CA HIS A 456 40.46 -4.59 20.72
C HIS A 456 39.63 -5.86 21.00
N TRP A 457 38.60 -6.11 20.20
CA TRP A 457 37.72 -7.27 20.33
C TRP A 457 38.13 -8.46 19.46
N GLY A 458 39.35 -8.45 18.93
CA GLY A 458 39.89 -9.49 18.06
C GLY A 458 39.28 -9.51 16.66
N CYS A 459 39.52 -10.61 15.94
CA CYS A 459 39.12 -10.77 14.55
C CYS A 459 37.60 -10.81 14.36
N VAL A 460 37.15 -10.45 13.16
CA VAL A 460 35.75 -10.55 12.75
C VAL A 460 35.31 -12.01 12.76
N TYR A 461 34.16 -12.29 13.37
CA TYR A 461 33.60 -13.64 13.36
C TYR A 461 32.78 -13.88 12.09
N GLU A 462 33.13 -14.94 11.35
CA GLU A 462 32.48 -15.28 10.07
C GLU A 462 31.53 -16.49 10.16
N GLY A 463 31.23 -16.96 11.37
CA GLY A 463 30.48 -18.19 11.59
C GLY A 463 31.29 -19.48 11.40
N THR A 464 32.62 -19.39 11.52
CA THR A 464 33.52 -20.53 11.71
C THR A 464 33.31 -21.15 13.10
N ALA A 465 34.07 -22.18 13.48
CA ALA A 465 34.01 -22.69 14.85
C ALA A 465 34.30 -21.53 15.84
N PRO A 466 33.37 -21.21 16.77
CA PRO A 466 33.58 -20.12 17.70
C PRO A 466 34.62 -20.51 18.75
N PRO A 467 35.35 -19.55 19.35
CA PRO A 467 36.22 -19.83 20.48
C PRO A 467 35.41 -20.44 21.63
N GLU A 468 35.92 -21.51 22.23
CA GLU A 468 35.26 -22.16 23.36
C GLU A 468 35.05 -21.18 24.51
N LEU A 469 34.01 -21.43 25.32
CA LEU A 469 33.81 -20.68 26.55
C LEU A 469 34.88 -21.11 27.56
N THR A 470 35.57 -20.14 28.15
CA THR A 470 36.44 -20.37 29.29
C THR A 470 35.64 -21.01 30.44
N PRO A 471 36.30 -21.74 31.35
CA PRO A 471 35.62 -22.35 32.50
C PRO A 471 34.82 -21.35 33.34
N ARG A 472 35.28 -20.09 33.40
CA ARG A 472 34.59 -19.00 34.11
C ARG A 472 33.33 -18.53 33.38
N GLU A 473 33.40 -18.37 32.06
CA GLU A 473 32.24 -18.03 31.24
C GLU A 473 31.19 -19.14 31.32
N GLN A 474 31.60 -20.40 31.18
CA GLN A 474 30.71 -21.55 31.26
C GLN A 474 30.02 -21.63 32.64
N ALA A 475 30.77 -21.43 33.73
CA ALA A 475 30.21 -21.41 35.08
C ALA A 475 29.18 -20.28 35.30
N GLN A 476 29.36 -19.09 34.71
CA GLN A 476 28.33 -18.04 34.77
C GLN A 476 27.14 -18.34 33.87
N ARG A 477 27.39 -18.91 32.70
CA ARG A 477 26.35 -19.30 31.76
C ARG A 477 25.41 -20.32 32.37
N ASP A 478 25.93 -21.31 33.10
CA ASP A 478 25.09 -22.31 33.79
C ASP A 478 24.18 -21.68 34.85
N ARG A 479 24.64 -20.61 35.52
CA ARG A 479 23.81 -19.84 36.47
C ARG A 479 22.64 -19.12 35.82
N ILE A 480 22.64 -18.91 34.50
CA ILE A 480 21.51 -18.27 33.78
C ILE A 480 20.27 -19.16 33.83
N LYS A 481 20.43 -20.48 33.70
CA LYS A 481 19.32 -21.45 33.67
C LYS A 481 18.60 -21.52 35.01
N ASP A 482 19.38 -21.68 36.07
CA ASP A 482 18.84 -21.95 37.41
C ASP A 482 18.70 -20.68 38.26
N GLY A 483 19.09 -19.52 37.73
CA GLY A 483 19.13 -18.26 38.48
C GLY A 483 20.14 -18.28 39.63
N GLY A 484 21.16 -19.14 39.58
CA GLY A 484 22.07 -19.46 40.68
C GLY A 484 23.08 -18.36 41.06
N MET A 485 22.97 -17.15 40.51
CA MET A 485 23.81 -16.02 40.91
C MET A 485 23.28 -15.44 42.24
N PRO A 486 24.12 -15.26 43.28
CA PRO A 486 23.68 -14.66 44.54
C PRO A 486 23.06 -13.27 44.33
N LEU A 487 21.89 -13.00 44.94
CA LEU A 487 21.14 -11.75 44.73
C LEU A 487 21.98 -10.49 44.98
N ARG A 488 22.85 -10.50 46.01
CA ARG A 488 23.77 -9.38 46.28
C ARG A 488 24.73 -9.15 45.12
N ALA A 489 25.30 -10.22 44.55
CA ALA A 489 26.20 -10.14 43.41
C ALA A 489 25.48 -9.73 42.13
N ALA A 490 24.25 -10.19 41.92
CA ALA A 490 23.41 -9.81 40.77
C ALA A 490 23.06 -8.31 40.81
N LYS A 491 22.58 -7.80 41.96
CA LYS A 491 22.32 -6.37 42.16
C LYS A 491 23.57 -5.53 41.94
N GLN A 492 24.69 -5.94 42.53
CA GLN A 492 25.97 -5.24 42.36
C GLN A 492 26.38 -5.19 40.89
N THR A 493 26.29 -6.31 40.16
CA THR A 493 26.67 -6.39 38.74
C THR A 493 25.91 -5.38 37.88
N LEU A 494 24.59 -5.27 38.01
CA LEU A 494 23.81 -4.31 37.22
C LEU A 494 23.91 -2.87 37.73
N HIS A 495 24.15 -2.66 39.03
CA HIS A 495 24.31 -1.33 39.62
C HIS A 495 25.65 -0.68 39.29
N THR A 496 26.73 -1.46 39.22
CA THR A 496 28.08 -0.95 38.88
C THR A 496 28.33 -0.93 37.37
N MET A 497 27.38 -1.39 36.55
CA MET A 497 27.54 -1.43 35.11
C MET A 497 27.45 -0.03 34.52
N ASP A 498 28.50 0.41 33.85
CA ASP A 498 28.47 1.62 33.05
C ASP A 498 27.87 1.31 31.67
N TYR A 499 26.68 1.86 31.40
CA TYR A 499 25.97 1.69 30.13
C TYR A 499 26.47 2.63 29.02
N SER A 500 27.40 3.55 29.33
CA SER A 500 27.99 4.50 28.37
C SER A 500 29.26 3.99 27.70
N VAL A 501 29.72 2.79 28.08
CA VAL A 501 30.86 2.08 27.48
C VAL A 501 30.41 0.73 26.90
N PRO A 502 31.07 0.20 25.85
CA PRO A 502 30.73 -1.11 25.30
C PRO A 502 31.02 -2.25 26.28
N PHE A 503 30.67 -3.47 25.90
CA PHE A 503 31.23 -4.66 26.54
C PHE A 503 32.66 -4.88 26.04
N TYR A 504 33.62 -5.09 26.94
CA TYR A 504 35.01 -5.34 26.55
C TYR A 504 35.30 -6.83 26.34
N ASP A 505 34.60 -7.70 27.04
CA ASP A 505 34.72 -9.14 26.90
C ASP A 505 33.35 -9.85 26.93
N ARG A 506 33.36 -11.13 26.54
CA ARG A 506 32.17 -11.99 26.56
C ARG A 506 31.69 -12.27 27.98
N MET A 507 32.60 -12.32 28.96
CA MET A 507 32.30 -12.65 30.35
C MET A 507 31.38 -11.59 30.97
N GLU A 508 31.56 -10.31 30.65
CA GLU A 508 30.67 -9.23 31.08
C GLU A 508 29.23 -9.46 30.60
N ILE A 509 29.05 -9.89 29.34
CA ILE A 509 27.73 -10.18 28.76
C ILE A 509 27.08 -11.36 29.51
N VAL A 510 27.81 -12.48 29.65
CA VAL A 510 27.31 -13.68 30.32
C VAL A 510 26.94 -13.38 31.78
N LYS A 511 27.79 -12.62 32.48
CA LYS A 511 27.56 -12.21 33.87
C LYS A 511 26.35 -11.28 33.99
N ALA A 512 26.16 -10.35 33.06
CA ALA A 512 24.97 -9.49 33.02
C ALA A 512 23.68 -10.30 32.87
N PHE A 513 23.69 -11.30 31.99
CA PHE A 513 22.51 -12.14 31.75
C PHE A 513 22.22 -13.05 32.96
N ALA A 514 23.25 -13.58 33.61
CA ALA A 514 23.10 -14.34 34.85
C ALA A 514 22.52 -13.47 35.98
N ALA A 515 22.92 -12.19 36.06
CA ALA A 515 22.35 -11.24 37.01
C ALA A 515 20.87 -10.96 36.72
N LEU A 516 20.48 -10.80 35.45
CA LEU A 516 19.08 -10.63 35.04
C LEU A 516 18.22 -11.85 35.43
N SER A 517 18.70 -13.07 35.16
CA SER A 517 18.00 -14.30 35.56
C SER A 517 17.78 -14.39 37.07
N ALA A 518 18.77 -14.00 37.88
CA ALA A 518 18.66 -14.03 39.34
C ALA A 518 17.75 -12.93 39.91
N LEU A 519 17.70 -11.75 39.29
CA LEU A 519 16.90 -10.62 39.77
C LEU A 519 15.42 -10.69 39.39
N TYR A 520 15.11 -11.33 38.26
CA TYR A 520 13.74 -11.39 37.72
C TYR A 520 13.28 -12.84 37.51
N PRO A 521 13.35 -13.73 38.52
CA PRO A 521 13.06 -15.16 38.37
C PRO A 521 11.65 -15.43 37.83
N GLU A 522 10.66 -14.65 38.29
CA GLU A 522 9.27 -14.78 37.85
C GLU A 522 9.06 -14.40 36.37
N GLU A 523 9.86 -13.47 35.86
CA GLU A 523 9.78 -13.08 34.45
C GLU A 523 10.52 -14.09 33.58
N VAL A 524 11.72 -14.50 33.97
CA VAL A 524 12.54 -15.40 33.15
C VAL A 524 11.99 -16.83 33.08
N ALA A 525 11.15 -17.22 34.04
CA ALA A 525 10.44 -18.50 34.03
C ALA A 525 9.29 -18.56 33.00
N LYS A 526 8.84 -17.42 32.46
CA LYS A 526 7.73 -17.37 31.49
C LYS A 526 8.15 -17.91 30.12
N VAL A 527 7.20 -18.51 29.42
CA VAL A 527 7.40 -19.04 28.07
C VAL A 527 7.12 -17.94 27.04
N SER A 528 8.07 -17.73 26.14
CA SER A 528 7.91 -16.80 25.03
C SER A 528 7.13 -17.46 23.88
N PRO A 529 5.99 -16.88 23.43
CA PRO A 529 5.23 -17.40 22.31
C PRO A 529 6.00 -17.20 21.00
N GLY A 530 6.12 -18.27 20.21
CA GLY A 530 6.94 -18.30 18.99
C GLY A 530 8.05 -19.33 19.13
N PRO A 531 9.15 -19.04 19.85
CA PRO A 531 10.21 -20.01 20.15
C PRO A 531 9.72 -21.17 21.03
N ASN A 532 8.65 -20.95 21.81
CA ASN A 532 8.09 -21.90 22.77
C ASN A 532 9.13 -22.39 23.80
N ARG A 533 9.94 -21.45 24.30
CA ARG A 533 11.00 -21.65 25.29
C ARG A 533 10.87 -20.67 26.45
N LYS A 534 11.39 -21.02 27.63
CA LYS A 534 11.45 -20.09 28.75
C LYS A 534 12.40 -18.94 28.43
N VAL A 535 12.14 -17.76 28.99
CA VAL A 535 13.03 -16.60 28.80
C VAL A 535 14.44 -16.89 29.32
N CYS A 536 14.62 -17.62 30.44
CA CYS A 536 15.95 -18.03 30.91
C CYS A 536 16.70 -18.91 29.89
N GLU A 537 15.99 -19.81 29.19
CA GLU A 537 16.56 -20.64 28.12
C GLU A 537 16.96 -19.79 26.90
N LEU A 538 16.21 -18.72 26.60
CA LEU A 538 16.55 -17.76 25.55
C LEU A 538 17.82 -16.99 25.90
N LEU A 539 17.95 -16.49 27.14
CA LEU A 539 19.18 -15.83 27.62
C LEU A 539 20.38 -16.80 27.60
N TRP A 540 20.17 -18.05 27.99
CA TRP A 540 21.21 -19.09 27.95
C TRP A 540 21.62 -19.46 26.51
N THR A 541 20.68 -19.42 25.58
CA THR A 541 20.95 -19.61 24.14
C THR A 541 21.68 -18.42 23.56
N ALA A 542 21.33 -17.20 23.96
CA ALA A 542 21.98 -15.96 23.53
C ALA A 542 23.43 -15.84 24.00
N THR A 543 23.81 -16.57 25.05
CA THR A 543 25.18 -16.68 25.58
C THR A 543 25.94 -17.91 25.08
N SER A 544 25.45 -18.57 24.03
CA SER A 544 26.25 -19.59 23.32
C SER A 544 27.47 -18.95 22.65
N PRO A 545 28.60 -19.68 22.54
CA PRO A 545 29.85 -19.09 22.04
C PRO A 545 29.72 -18.48 20.64
N ASP A 546 28.96 -19.09 19.73
CA ASP A 546 28.68 -18.53 18.40
C ASP A 546 27.83 -17.25 18.44
N ARG A 547 26.75 -17.23 19.25
CA ARG A 547 25.87 -16.06 19.38
C ARG A 547 26.60 -14.87 20.00
N LEU A 548 27.45 -15.12 21.00
CA LEU A 548 28.28 -14.09 21.61
C LEU A 548 29.19 -13.43 20.57
N GLU A 549 29.87 -14.21 19.73
CA GLU A 549 30.72 -13.64 18.68
C GLU A 549 29.94 -12.82 17.65
N TRP A 550 28.73 -13.26 17.27
CA TRP A 550 27.87 -12.46 16.41
C TRP A 550 27.38 -11.15 17.06
N TYR A 551 27.18 -11.14 18.38
CA TYR A 551 26.90 -9.89 19.13
C TYR A 551 28.13 -8.98 19.17
N MET A 552 29.31 -9.54 19.42
CA MET A 552 30.57 -8.79 19.44
C MET A 552 30.88 -8.17 18.05
N ASN A 553 30.45 -8.80 16.95
CA ASN A 553 30.51 -8.18 15.63
C ASN A 553 29.75 -6.84 15.56
N ASN A 554 28.67 -6.64 16.32
CA ASN A 554 28.00 -5.33 16.36
C ASN A 554 28.93 -4.25 16.93
N ILE A 555 29.60 -4.56 18.05
CA ILE A 555 30.61 -3.68 18.65
C ILE A 555 31.75 -3.44 17.65
N ARG A 556 32.33 -4.49 17.07
CA ARG A 556 33.40 -4.37 16.07
C ARG A 556 32.99 -3.47 14.91
N SER A 557 31.79 -3.68 14.33
CA SER A 557 31.30 -2.89 13.20
C SER A 557 31.23 -1.39 13.49
N ARG A 558 30.85 -1.01 14.71
CA ARG A 558 30.82 0.40 15.16
C ARG A 558 32.20 0.99 15.39
N HIS A 559 33.22 0.19 15.64
CA HIS A 559 34.59 0.69 15.76
C HIS A 559 35.32 0.70 14.41
N TYR A 560 34.89 -0.11 13.44
CA TYR A 560 35.33 -0.03 12.04
C TYR A 560 34.73 1.17 11.30
N MET A 561 33.50 1.53 11.63
CA MET A 561 32.78 2.60 10.94
C MET A 561 33.27 4.00 11.37
N ALA A 562 33.31 4.92 10.41
CA ALA A 562 33.63 6.32 10.66
C ALA A 562 32.63 6.96 11.63
N PHE A 563 33.12 7.82 12.54
CA PHE A 563 32.28 8.44 13.57
C PHE A 563 31.08 9.22 13.00
N ALA A 564 31.26 9.89 11.86
CA ALA A 564 30.20 10.64 11.18
C ALA A 564 28.98 9.78 10.82
N HIS A 565 29.17 8.46 10.66
CA HIS A 565 28.12 7.55 10.23
C HIS A 565 27.22 7.08 11.38
N HIS A 566 27.62 7.29 12.63
CA HIS A 566 26.91 6.76 13.80
C HIS A 566 25.69 7.56 14.22
N SER A 567 25.64 8.86 13.90
CA SER A 567 24.63 9.80 14.41
C SER A 567 23.19 9.32 14.18
N LEU A 568 22.94 8.69 13.03
CA LEU A 568 21.63 8.18 12.60
C LEU A 568 21.58 6.66 12.44
N LEU A 569 22.69 5.97 12.73
CA LEU A 569 22.76 4.52 12.69
C LEU A 569 21.84 3.94 13.76
N HIS A 570 20.88 3.15 13.33
CA HIS A 570 19.94 2.46 14.21
C HIS A 570 20.62 1.29 14.95
N VAL A 571 19.93 0.74 15.94
CA VAL A 571 20.40 -0.41 16.70
C VAL A 571 19.85 -1.69 16.06
N GLY A 572 20.73 -2.49 15.45
CA GLY A 572 20.38 -3.79 14.87
C GLY A 572 19.26 -3.72 13.84
N THR A 573 18.10 -4.35 14.08
CA THR A 573 16.94 -4.30 13.15
C THR A 573 15.75 -3.49 13.71
N THR A 574 15.96 -2.67 14.74
CA THR A 574 14.90 -1.84 15.34
C THR A 574 14.17 -0.92 14.35
N SER A 575 14.90 -0.43 13.34
CA SER A 575 14.35 0.35 12.23
C SER A 575 13.40 -0.44 11.35
N ASN A 576 13.62 -1.75 11.22
CA ASN A 576 12.82 -2.67 10.42
C ASN A 576 11.54 -2.97 11.18
N GLU A 577 11.62 -3.22 12.48
CA GLU A 577 10.45 -3.44 13.35
C GLU A 577 9.49 -2.25 13.36
N SER A 578 10.02 -1.02 13.42
CA SER A 578 9.21 0.19 13.28
C SER A 578 8.51 0.22 11.90
N LEU A 579 9.24 -0.07 10.83
CA LEU A 579 8.67 -0.16 9.48
C LEU A 579 7.66 -1.30 9.34
N HIS A 580 7.87 -2.45 9.98
CA HIS A 580 6.94 -3.58 9.97
C HIS A 580 5.63 -3.20 10.63
N ARG A 581 5.66 -2.40 11.71
CA ARG A 581 4.45 -1.83 12.31
C ARG A 581 3.71 -0.94 11.32
N GLU A 582 4.42 -0.11 10.56
CA GLU A 582 3.81 0.72 9.51
C GLU A 582 3.21 -0.14 8.39
N ILE A 583 3.95 -1.12 7.86
CA ILE A 583 3.48 -2.07 6.85
C ILE A 583 2.21 -2.75 7.34
N ASN A 584 2.21 -3.29 8.55
CA ASN A 584 1.04 -3.93 9.13
C ASN A 584 -0.15 -2.98 9.25
N CYS A 585 0.07 -1.69 9.52
CA CYS A 585 -0.98 -0.67 9.51
C CYS A 585 -1.50 -0.38 8.09
N TRP A 586 -0.63 -0.36 7.08
CA TRP A 586 -1.04 -0.18 5.67
C TRP A 586 -1.88 -1.35 5.16
N PHE A 587 -1.67 -2.56 5.68
CA PHE A 587 -2.36 -3.77 5.26
C PHE A 587 -3.47 -4.24 6.20
N ASN A 588 -3.72 -3.57 7.33
CA ASN A 588 -4.68 -4.01 8.35
C ASN A 588 -6.12 -4.19 7.85
N GLN A 589 -6.51 -3.42 6.83
CA GLN A 589 -7.84 -3.43 6.22
C GLN A 589 -7.93 -4.35 4.99
N THR A 590 -6.81 -4.93 4.53
CA THR A 590 -6.83 -5.81 3.37
C THR A 590 -7.10 -7.24 3.81
N GLN A 591 -8.29 -7.74 3.49
CA GLN A 591 -8.66 -9.13 3.78
C GLN A 591 -8.03 -10.12 2.79
N GLN A 592 -8.05 -9.80 1.50
CA GLN A 592 -7.62 -10.71 0.43
C GLN A 592 -6.97 -9.93 -0.72
N MET A 593 -5.82 -10.41 -1.20
CA MET A 593 -5.17 -9.85 -2.39
C MET A 593 -4.42 -10.93 -3.19
N HIS A 594 -4.09 -10.62 -4.45
CA HIS A 594 -3.21 -11.45 -5.28
C HIS A 594 -1.74 -11.05 -5.08
N GLN A 595 -0.80 -11.98 -5.30
CA GLN A 595 0.65 -11.72 -5.19
C GLN A 595 1.10 -10.53 -6.04
N ALA A 596 0.62 -10.45 -7.28
CA ALA A 596 0.94 -9.35 -8.20
C ALA A 596 0.50 -7.97 -7.66
N VAL A 597 -0.60 -7.91 -6.91
CA VAL A 597 -1.07 -6.66 -6.28
C VAL A 597 -0.21 -6.30 -5.08
N LEU A 598 0.28 -7.28 -4.32
CA LEU A 598 1.24 -7.04 -3.25
C LEU A 598 2.51 -6.39 -3.81
N ASP A 599 3.08 -6.95 -4.88
CA ASP A 599 4.31 -6.43 -5.49
C ASP A 599 4.15 -4.98 -5.94
N LEU A 600 3.05 -4.66 -6.62
CA LEU A 600 2.76 -3.28 -7.05
C LEU A 600 2.56 -2.35 -5.85
N LYS A 601 1.91 -2.80 -4.76
CA LYS A 601 1.79 -2.02 -3.52
C LYS A 601 3.16 -1.76 -2.90
N LEU A 602 4.02 -2.77 -2.80
CA LEU A 602 5.36 -2.63 -2.24
C LEU A 602 6.22 -1.67 -3.07
N LEU A 603 6.10 -1.70 -4.41
CA LEU A 603 6.74 -0.73 -5.29
C LEU A 603 6.33 0.72 -4.98
N VAL A 604 5.03 0.98 -4.88
CA VAL A 604 4.48 2.31 -4.55
C VAL A 604 4.97 2.77 -3.17
N LEU A 605 4.93 1.88 -2.18
CA LEU A 605 5.33 2.17 -0.80
C LEU A 605 6.83 2.44 -0.67
N GLN A 606 7.68 1.62 -1.32
CA GLN A 606 9.12 1.83 -1.36
C GLN A 606 9.44 3.17 -2.00
N TYR A 607 8.82 3.50 -3.14
CA TYR A 607 9.01 4.78 -3.80
C TYR A 607 8.63 5.96 -2.89
N GLY A 608 7.46 5.92 -2.24
CA GLY A 608 7.03 7.00 -1.34
C GLY A 608 7.94 7.17 -0.12
N LYS A 609 8.42 6.07 0.45
CA LYS A 609 9.37 6.09 1.57
C LYS A 609 10.74 6.63 1.16
N LEU A 610 11.25 6.20 0.00
CA LEU A 610 12.53 6.67 -0.51
C LEU A 610 12.47 8.16 -0.92
N LEU A 611 11.38 8.59 -1.56
CA LEU A 611 11.16 9.98 -1.96
C LEU A 611 11.10 10.92 -0.76
N SER A 612 10.31 10.58 0.26
CA SER A 612 10.21 11.39 1.48
C SER A 612 11.49 11.40 2.30
N HIS A 613 12.23 10.28 2.31
CA HIS A 613 13.51 10.18 3.00
C HIS A 613 14.58 11.07 2.36
N ASN A 614 14.84 10.93 1.05
CA ASN A 614 15.81 11.78 0.34
C ASN A 614 15.49 13.26 0.53
N ALA A 615 14.21 13.61 0.38
CA ALA A 615 13.74 14.98 0.53
C ALA A 615 13.98 15.58 1.93
N ALA A 616 13.88 14.75 2.98
CA ALA A 616 14.07 15.18 4.36
C ALA A 616 15.55 15.19 4.78
N MET A 617 16.30 14.16 4.36
CA MET A 617 17.66 13.93 4.80
C MET A 617 18.68 14.80 4.08
N TYR A 618 18.51 15.00 2.78
CA TYR A 618 19.52 15.63 1.93
C TYR A 618 19.18 17.09 1.60
N HIS A 619 18.09 17.61 2.17
CA HIS A 619 17.72 19.02 2.15
C HIS A 619 17.49 19.55 3.58
N PRO A 620 18.40 20.41 4.11
CA PRO A 620 18.48 20.73 5.55
C PRO A 620 17.19 21.23 6.21
N THR A 621 16.36 21.97 5.48
CA THR A 621 15.13 22.60 6.01
C THR A 621 13.94 21.65 6.10
N SER A 622 13.95 20.55 5.34
CA SER A 622 12.84 19.59 5.29
C SER A 622 12.85 18.59 6.44
N SER A 623 14.02 18.35 7.04
CA SER A 623 14.24 17.38 8.12
C SER A 623 13.42 17.65 9.40
N GLN A 624 12.99 18.91 9.61
CA GLN A 624 12.21 19.33 10.78
C GLN A 624 10.70 19.04 10.63
N LEU A 625 10.25 18.66 9.43
CA LEU A 625 8.85 18.38 9.15
C LEU A 625 8.54 16.90 9.39
N ASN A 626 7.29 16.60 9.74
CA ASN A 626 6.84 15.21 9.79
C ASN A 626 6.88 14.56 8.38
N GLN A 627 7.11 13.25 8.31
CA GLN A 627 7.28 12.53 7.05
C GLN A 627 6.08 12.70 6.10
N ALA A 628 4.85 12.73 6.62
CA ALA A 628 3.64 12.86 5.81
C ALA A 628 3.57 14.23 5.12
N THR A 629 3.96 15.30 5.81
CA THR A 629 4.04 16.67 5.28
C THR A 629 5.14 16.77 4.23
N VAL A 630 6.32 16.19 4.47
CA VAL A 630 7.40 16.13 3.47
C VAL A 630 6.89 15.41 2.22
N LEU A 631 6.32 14.21 2.38
CA LEU A 631 5.76 13.43 1.27
C LEU A 631 4.70 14.21 0.49
N ALA A 632 3.78 14.91 1.17
CA ALA A 632 2.76 15.71 0.52
C ALA A 632 3.33 16.83 -0.35
N ARG A 633 4.38 17.50 0.12
CA ARG A 633 5.05 18.56 -0.64
C ARG A 633 5.74 18.00 -1.88
N VAL A 634 6.55 16.95 -1.70
CA VAL A 634 7.33 16.39 -2.83
C VAL A 634 6.48 15.60 -3.82
N ALA A 635 5.42 14.94 -3.37
CA ALA A 635 4.47 14.24 -4.25
C ALA A 635 3.57 15.20 -5.05
N SER A 636 3.53 16.48 -4.68
CA SER A 636 2.81 17.53 -5.42
C SER A 636 3.65 18.15 -6.54
N LEU A 637 4.95 17.81 -6.63
CA LEU A 637 5.81 18.27 -7.71
C LEU A 637 5.46 17.57 -9.04
N GLU A 638 5.72 18.25 -10.14
CA GLU A 638 5.44 17.75 -11.47
C GLU A 638 6.30 16.51 -11.80
N MET A 639 5.68 15.36 -12.05
CA MET A 639 6.40 14.10 -12.28
C MET A 639 6.98 13.98 -13.70
N TRP A 640 6.26 14.53 -14.68
CA TRP A 640 6.56 14.43 -16.11
C TRP A 640 6.55 15.82 -16.70
N THR A 641 7.63 16.21 -17.36
CA THR A 641 7.59 17.33 -18.31
C THR A 641 6.72 16.96 -19.52
N LEU A 642 6.28 17.95 -20.30
CA LEU A 642 5.50 17.69 -21.51
C LEU A 642 6.25 16.78 -22.50
N ARG A 643 7.56 17.00 -22.67
CA ARG A 643 8.41 16.20 -23.56
C ARG A 643 8.55 14.75 -23.09
N GLN A 644 8.75 14.53 -21.79
CA GLN A 644 8.82 13.17 -21.22
C GLN A 644 7.49 12.44 -21.37
N TRP A 645 6.39 13.14 -21.14
CA TRP A 645 5.05 12.59 -21.33
C TRP A 645 4.79 12.22 -22.78
N GLN A 646 5.11 13.10 -23.72
CA GLN A 646 5.02 12.84 -25.16
C GLN A 646 5.80 11.59 -25.56
N SER A 647 7.08 11.51 -25.15
CA SER A 647 7.94 10.36 -25.42
C SER A 647 7.32 9.06 -24.92
N TRP A 648 6.78 9.06 -23.69
CA TRP A 648 6.15 7.86 -23.12
C TRP A 648 4.81 7.51 -23.78
N CYS A 649 4.02 8.49 -24.21
CA CYS A 649 2.81 8.25 -25.00
C CYS A 649 3.15 7.66 -26.37
N SER A 650 4.21 8.14 -27.03
CA SER A 650 4.67 7.63 -28.34
C SER A 650 5.04 6.15 -28.31
N MET A 651 5.51 5.62 -27.18
CA MET A 651 5.82 4.18 -27.03
C MET A 651 4.58 3.27 -27.19
N ASN A 652 3.37 3.82 -27.03
CA ASN A 652 2.12 3.09 -27.20
C ASN A 652 1.43 3.38 -28.53
N MET A 653 2.04 4.16 -29.43
CA MET A 653 1.43 4.44 -30.73
C MET A 653 1.52 3.18 -31.62
N ASP A 654 0.37 2.76 -32.14
CA ASP A 654 0.23 1.71 -33.14
C ASP A 654 -0.21 2.34 -34.48
N VAL A 655 -0.17 1.55 -35.56
CA VAL A 655 -0.70 1.91 -36.89
C VAL A 655 -2.15 2.41 -36.81
N ASN A 656 -2.91 1.93 -35.82
CA ASN A 656 -4.31 2.28 -35.60
C ASN A 656 -4.53 3.41 -34.56
N GLY A 657 -3.49 4.16 -34.19
CA GLY A 657 -3.55 5.25 -33.22
C GLY A 657 -3.03 4.85 -31.82
N ILE A 658 -3.64 5.35 -30.76
CA ILE A 658 -3.16 5.09 -29.39
C ILE A 658 -3.47 3.65 -28.97
N GLY A 659 -2.43 2.83 -28.91
CA GLY A 659 -2.43 1.45 -28.46
C GLY A 659 -2.64 1.31 -26.95
N LYS A 660 -3.04 0.10 -26.53
CA LYS A 660 -3.23 -0.23 -25.11
C LYS A 660 -1.87 -0.36 -24.42
N ALA A 661 -1.77 0.15 -23.19
CA ALA A 661 -0.61 -0.06 -22.34
C ALA A 661 -0.29 -1.55 -22.14
N SER A 662 1.00 -1.86 -22.12
CA SER A 662 1.51 -3.16 -21.66
C SER A 662 1.38 -3.23 -20.14
N LEU A 663 0.65 -4.24 -19.66
CA LEU A 663 0.31 -4.39 -18.24
C LEU A 663 0.68 -5.80 -17.74
N PRO A 664 1.97 -6.12 -17.59
CA PRO A 664 2.44 -7.45 -17.20
C PRO A 664 1.93 -7.89 -15.83
N ILE A 665 1.86 -7.00 -14.84
CA ILE A 665 1.36 -7.30 -13.48
C ILE A 665 -0.13 -7.61 -13.53
N ASN A 666 -0.92 -6.90 -14.34
CA ASN A 666 -2.33 -7.22 -14.55
C ASN A 666 -2.51 -8.59 -15.23
N LEU A 667 -1.66 -8.95 -16.19
CA LEU A 667 -1.68 -10.28 -16.81
C LEU A 667 -1.33 -11.38 -15.78
N MET A 668 -0.28 -11.17 -14.98
CA MET A 668 0.06 -12.07 -13.88
C MET A 668 -1.10 -12.21 -12.89
N ARG A 669 -1.79 -11.12 -12.55
CA ARG A 669 -2.97 -11.16 -11.67
C ARG A 669 -4.12 -11.98 -12.27
N GLN A 670 -4.38 -11.84 -13.57
CA GLN A 670 -5.41 -12.64 -14.25
C GLN A 670 -5.05 -14.13 -14.24
N GLU A 671 -3.78 -14.47 -14.44
CA GLU A 671 -3.28 -15.83 -14.34
C GLU A 671 -3.41 -16.39 -12.92
N GLN A 672 -2.95 -15.65 -11.92
CA GLN A 672 -3.11 -16.00 -10.51
C GLN A 672 -4.60 -16.20 -10.14
N GLN A 673 -5.50 -15.39 -10.70
CA GLN A 673 -6.93 -15.55 -10.50
C GLN A 673 -7.46 -16.86 -11.10
N ARG A 674 -6.98 -17.25 -12.29
CA ARG A 674 -7.33 -18.54 -12.91
C ARG A 674 -6.84 -19.70 -12.07
N GLN A 675 -5.60 -19.67 -11.59
CA GLN A 675 -5.01 -20.71 -10.74
C GLN A 675 -5.77 -20.87 -9.42
N VAL A 676 -6.05 -19.76 -8.73
CA VAL A 676 -6.83 -19.78 -7.47
C VAL A 676 -8.24 -20.35 -7.69
N ARG A 677 -8.89 -20.04 -8.82
CA ARG A 677 -10.20 -20.61 -9.17
C ARG A 677 -10.13 -22.10 -9.47
N ALA A 678 -9.10 -22.54 -10.20
CA ALA A 678 -8.89 -23.94 -10.51
C ALA A 678 -8.67 -24.76 -9.23
N ALA A 679 -7.82 -24.29 -8.32
CA ALA A 679 -7.57 -24.95 -7.03
C ALA A 679 -8.80 -25.02 -6.12
N ARG A 680 -9.72 -24.04 -6.22
CA ARG A 680 -11.01 -24.05 -5.48
C ARG A 680 -12.04 -25.00 -6.07
N LYS A 681 -11.95 -25.35 -7.36
CA LYS A 681 -12.82 -26.34 -8.01
C LYS A 681 -12.34 -27.76 -7.68
N ARG A 682 -12.43 -28.19 -6.41
CA ARG A 682 -12.35 -29.62 -6.07
C ARG A 682 -13.67 -30.32 -6.48
N PRO A 683 -13.63 -31.61 -6.87
CA PRO A 683 -14.80 -32.34 -7.35
C PRO A 683 -15.88 -32.36 -6.26
N ALA A 684 -17.14 -32.30 -6.69
CA ALA A 684 -18.30 -32.31 -5.81
C ALA A 684 -18.37 -33.60 -4.98
N SER A 685 -17.69 -33.64 -3.83
CA SER A 685 -18.01 -34.57 -2.76
C SER A 685 -19.18 -33.95 -1.98
N SER A 686 -20.33 -34.58 -2.14
CA SER A 686 -21.58 -34.37 -1.40
C SER A 686 -21.35 -34.16 0.10
N SER A 687 -21.41 -32.92 0.55
CA SER A 687 -21.74 -32.62 1.94
C SER A 687 -22.71 -31.43 1.96
N PRO A 688 -23.93 -31.59 2.49
CA PRO A 688 -24.91 -30.51 2.56
C PRO A 688 -24.48 -29.56 3.68
N ASN A 689 -23.60 -28.61 3.35
CA ASN A 689 -23.12 -27.65 4.35
C ASN A 689 -24.21 -26.59 4.59
N SER A 690 -24.76 -26.60 5.79
CA SER A 690 -25.71 -25.64 6.33
C SER A 690 -25.06 -24.26 6.49
N GLN A 691 -24.96 -23.51 5.40
CA GLN A 691 -24.75 -22.07 5.50
C GLN A 691 -26.05 -21.41 5.97
N THR A 692 -26.19 -21.25 7.27
CA THR A 692 -27.09 -20.25 7.84
C THR A 692 -26.63 -18.89 7.31
N HIS A 693 -27.28 -18.41 6.25
CA HIS A 693 -27.11 -17.06 5.77
C HIS A 693 -27.53 -16.09 6.87
N ARG A 694 -26.58 -15.66 7.72
CA ARG A 694 -26.77 -14.47 8.55
C ARG A 694 -27.09 -13.33 7.59
N ALA A 695 -28.32 -12.83 7.68
CA ALA A 695 -28.79 -11.71 6.90
C ALA A 695 -27.84 -10.52 7.12
N LYS A 696 -27.03 -10.19 6.10
CA LYS A 696 -26.19 -8.99 6.14
C LYS A 696 -27.08 -7.79 6.43
N ARG A 697 -26.77 -7.03 7.50
CA ARG A 697 -27.47 -5.79 7.83
C ARG A 697 -27.54 -4.91 6.58
N ARG A 698 -28.77 -4.54 6.19
CA ARG A 698 -29.02 -3.68 5.03
C ARG A 698 -28.77 -2.24 5.45
N SER A 699 -27.81 -1.58 4.83
CA SER A 699 -27.60 -0.13 4.86
C SER A 699 -28.09 0.46 3.55
N PRO A 700 -28.29 1.79 3.44
CA PRO A 700 -28.55 2.45 2.15
C PRO A 700 -27.55 2.06 1.05
N PHE A 701 -26.31 1.70 1.43
CA PHE A 701 -25.24 1.28 0.54
C PHE A 701 -25.19 -0.24 0.26
N THR A 702 -25.93 -1.06 1.01
CA THR A 702 -26.06 -2.52 0.79
C THR A 702 -27.49 -2.95 0.47
N LEU A 703 -28.44 -2.01 0.43
CA LEU A 703 -29.76 -2.20 -0.15
C LEU A 703 -29.58 -2.53 -1.63
N GLN A 704 -29.89 -3.77 -2.01
CA GLN A 704 -30.16 -4.06 -3.41
C GLN A 704 -31.26 -3.10 -3.86
N ARG A 705 -31.01 -2.32 -4.92
CA ARG A 705 -32.02 -1.49 -5.56
C ARG A 705 -33.24 -2.40 -5.77
N LYS A 706 -34.41 -2.02 -5.24
CA LYS A 706 -35.66 -2.79 -5.43
C LYS A 706 -35.99 -2.97 -6.93
N ASP A 707 -35.45 -2.09 -7.77
CA ASP A 707 -35.36 -2.17 -9.23
C ASP A 707 -33.96 -2.58 -9.71
N GLY A 708 -33.45 -3.72 -9.24
CA GLY A 708 -32.17 -4.26 -9.70
C GLY A 708 -32.19 -4.48 -11.21
N VAL A 709 -31.03 -4.25 -11.86
CA VAL A 709 -30.77 -4.52 -13.27
C VAL A 709 -31.31 -5.90 -13.65
N ARG A 710 -32.50 -5.95 -14.27
CA ARG A 710 -32.98 -7.18 -14.91
C ARG A 710 -32.21 -7.33 -16.20
N ARG A 711 -31.51 -8.46 -16.39
CA ARG A 711 -31.22 -8.98 -17.74
C ARG A 711 -32.56 -9.37 -18.37
N GLY A 712 -33.27 -8.38 -18.89
CA GLY A 712 -34.52 -8.57 -19.59
C GLY A 712 -34.25 -8.92 -21.04
N GLY A 713 -33.97 -10.19 -21.31
CA GLY A 713 -34.34 -10.74 -22.61
C GLY A 713 -35.85 -10.54 -22.76
N VAL A 714 -36.26 -9.90 -23.86
CA VAL A 714 -37.67 -9.75 -24.22
C VAL A 714 -38.28 -11.15 -24.33
N ARG A 715 -39.04 -11.57 -23.33
CA ARG A 715 -40.11 -12.55 -23.53
C ARG A 715 -41.41 -11.77 -23.54
N ASP A 716 -42.06 -11.77 -24.69
CA ASP A 716 -43.41 -11.27 -24.85
C ASP A 716 -44.30 -11.87 -23.75
N ALA A 717 -44.91 -11.00 -22.97
CA ALA A 717 -45.96 -11.34 -22.03
C ALA A 717 -47.27 -11.50 -22.81
N SER A 718 -47.36 -12.56 -23.60
CA SER A 718 -48.62 -13.06 -24.14
C SER A 718 -48.45 -14.54 -24.43
N LEU A 719 -48.78 -15.39 -23.44
CA LEU A 719 -49.37 -16.72 -23.58
C LEU A 719 -49.31 -17.44 -22.21
N PRO A 720 -50.45 -17.76 -21.57
CA PRO A 720 -50.44 -18.59 -20.38
C PRO A 720 -50.08 -20.04 -20.74
N LYS A 721 -48.93 -20.50 -20.23
CA LYS A 721 -48.60 -21.92 -20.16
C LYS A 721 -49.43 -22.56 -19.06
N ASN A 722 -50.59 -23.10 -19.42
CA ASN A 722 -51.23 -24.28 -18.81
C ASN A 722 -52.64 -24.47 -19.40
N ALA A 723 -52.72 -25.07 -20.57
CA ALA A 723 -53.93 -25.76 -21.02
C ALA A 723 -53.49 -27.06 -21.69
N ARG A 724 -53.81 -28.20 -21.05
CA ARG A 724 -53.62 -29.52 -21.64
C ARG A 724 -54.57 -29.65 -22.85
N PRO A 725 -54.11 -30.15 -24.01
CA PRO A 725 -55.02 -30.44 -25.11
C PRO A 725 -55.88 -31.68 -24.77
N PRO A 726 -57.17 -31.70 -25.17
CA PRO A 726 -58.02 -32.87 -24.96
C PRO A 726 -57.61 -34.03 -25.87
N VAL A 727 -57.59 -35.22 -25.28
CA VAL A 727 -57.33 -36.51 -25.91
C VAL A 727 -58.40 -36.77 -26.98
N ARG A 728 -58.01 -36.73 -28.26
CA ARG A 728 -58.84 -37.21 -29.36
C ARG A 728 -58.79 -38.73 -29.40
N LYS A 729 -59.91 -39.38 -29.07
CA LYS A 729 -60.18 -40.79 -29.38
C LYS A 729 -60.17 -40.98 -30.90
N ARG A 730 -59.34 -41.90 -31.40
CA ARG A 730 -59.48 -42.44 -32.76
C ARG A 730 -60.57 -43.51 -32.75
N PRO A 731 -61.55 -43.49 -33.68
CA PRO A 731 -62.41 -44.64 -33.92
C PRO A 731 -61.66 -45.71 -34.73
N ALA A 732 -62.02 -46.96 -34.46
CA ALA A 732 -61.53 -48.14 -35.15
C ALA A 732 -62.04 -48.21 -36.60
N SER A 733 -61.14 -48.69 -37.47
CA SER A 733 -61.34 -49.47 -38.72
C SER A 733 -62.54 -49.20 -39.62
N LEU A 734 -62.26 -48.99 -40.91
CA LEU A 734 -62.78 -49.82 -42.00
C LEU A 734 -61.84 -49.70 -43.22
N LEU A 735 -61.25 -50.86 -43.59
CA LEU A 735 -60.67 -51.20 -44.90
C LEU A 735 -61.81 -51.43 -45.92
N PRO A 736 -61.60 -51.51 -47.25
CA PRO A 736 -60.45 -52.07 -47.99
C PRO A 736 -59.43 -51.06 -48.51
#